data_AF-A0A937MZ62-F1
#
_entry.id   AF-A0A937MZ62-F1
#
_cell.length_a   1.000
_cell.length_b   1.000
_cell.length_c   1.000
_cell.angle_alpha   90.00
_cell.angle_beta   90.00
_cell.angle_gamma   90.00
#
_symmetry.space_group_name_H-M   'P 1'
#
loop_
_entity.id
_entity.type
_entity.pdbx_description
1 polymer ?
#
loop_
_entity_poly.entity_id
_entity_poly.type
_entity_poly.pdbx_seq_one_letter_code
_entity_poly.pdbx_strand_id
1 'polypeptide(L)'
;GGSITANGALTLSSNGSITVSDALTSAGSATLNANSGITLANSFAANGAVVLDADLDNNGSGDFIISSGTLSTTNNALTVTANDLTLTGTLASGTSSTSINVSDGGSLGIGFSSGFGMNIDTTEQTRITGTGDINLVNGSITFSASNSFSSTGKLTIGQSGGTITGQGALTLTGTNGLVINSNTVSATGSLALNATTGGITTPGAITLNATDGITISNTFTSAGTTTFDADTDNTGAGTLTIASTLSTGNNALSITAVDLDLSSTLSSGTAGTTILASQSGTSIGLGTTGSMSLSNTELASITAGSLSIGDGTNGNITVDGVLSANSDQFGALTLNATASASSITFGTTDSFFQGLTVNAGDGITLSSNLTTNGTTTFNSDSNSTGTGSFTIDSLKTLNTTNNTLSITSKSMSLNTDGVINSGTAGTTLQVSQSGDTIGLGGGAGVFSLSSADLAQITASNLTIGSATNGTITVDGVTSTSTPLTLIANSGAGAVNFSSTASSFNSLTVDAGTGGVDFGVNVTTTGNLSVTSGGAITDTGALTIAGTSIFTTDVANQAILLDNTSNAFTGAVSLNTSGTGDATLVSNNAVTLSTSTVGRNLSVTVGGDNSLNVAGAGSAGDSISLRADDDIIFTAAGDLTTTSGNITVTADNDLDKNGSGGALTMANGTVMNAGSGTLVLSADEDITLGLVKTSSSSDTAVTLTSSSGGVVDGGTAFPPSSTRIGGDTSAWLDIDAANGRLVADLVTGFGADNAIETKVNSVDIDNSTSGKVNIFEFDDLDIFNINNAGGGVEVSFEGLISGKTNCVAAGLCLFVRRDIRNELIPGTGKTLGQLSDGTTQQLKFDIFQLNDQNYVEKTPVDHIASSPNGPFTADLFSKKFELVELAAGTDGKFDGMEVSQSFWGGPKQPTLEVAERKDSDKKTRSRQRTAKRKKRDRQKVDDTASITLKKPAPNIQKTESGYLGFAAPTRRGVGKL
;
A
#
# COMPACT_ATOMS: atom_id res chain seq x y z
N GLY A 1 89.25 5.94 -23.10
CA GLY A 1 89.80 6.38 -24.39
C GLY A 1 89.93 5.23 -25.38
N GLY A 2 89.06 4.21 -25.28
CA GLY A 2 89.00 3.10 -26.22
C GLY A 2 87.56 2.61 -26.28
N SER A 3 87.11 2.20 -27.46
CA SER A 3 85.78 1.61 -27.66
C SER A 3 85.63 0.34 -26.81
N ILE A 4 84.48 0.18 -26.17
CA ILE A 4 84.12 -1.06 -25.47
C ILE A 4 83.12 -1.81 -26.34
N THR A 5 83.44 -3.06 -26.67
CA THR A 5 82.57 -3.98 -27.41
C THR A 5 82.33 -5.24 -26.60
N ALA A 6 81.10 -5.42 -26.13
CA ALA A 6 80.62 -6.65 -25.51
C ALA A 6 79.98 -7.56 -26.57
N ASN A 7 80.49 -8.78 -26.71
CA ASN A 7 79.94 -9.79 -27.64
C ASN A 7 78.63 -10.44 -27.15
N GLY A 8 78.10 -10.02 -26.00
CA GLY A 8 76.88 -10.54 -25.38
C GLY A 8 76.17 -9.43 -24.60
N ALA A 9 75.49 -9.77 -23.50
CA ALA A 9 74.89 -8.78 -22.62
C ALA A 9 75.95 -7.95 -21.87
N LEU A 10 75.65 -6.68 -21.60
CA LEU A 10 76.51 -5.74 -20.89
C LEU A 10 75.82 -5.26 -19.60
N THR A 11 76.49 -5.36 -18.46
CA THR A 11 76.03 -4.70 -17.23
C THR A 11 77.15 -3.85 -16.67
N LEU A 12 76.85 -2.58 -16.42
CA LEU A 12 77.74 -1.64 -15.75
C LEU A 12 77.00 -1.12 -14.51
N SER A 13 77.64 -1.16 -13.36
CA SER A 13 77.06 -0.69 -12.10
C SER A 13 78.09 0.14 -11.34
N SER A 14 77.66 1.28 -10.82
CA SER A 14 78.51 2.21 -10.07
C SER A 14 77.72 2.78 -8.89
N ASN A 15 78.35 2.83 -7.71
CA ASN A 15 77.80 3.59 -6.56
C ASN A 15 78.04 5.10 -6.71
N GLY A 16 78.68 5.54 -7.81
CA GLY A 16 78.82 6.94 -8.19
C GLY A 16 78.20 7.15 -9.58
N SER A 17 78.91 7.84 -10.47
CA SER A 17 78.48 8.04 -11.86
C SER A 17 79.06 7.00 -12.83
N ILE A 18 78.46 6.89 -14.02
CA ILE A 18 79.01 6.18 -15.18
C ILE A 18 79.25 7.19 -16.30
N THR A 19 80.48 7.31 -16.79
CA THR A 19 80.80 8.16 -17.97
C THR A 19 81.37 7.32 -19.10
N VAL A 20 80.71 7.34 -20.25
CA VAL A 20 81.11 6.64 -21.47
C VAL A 20 81.75 7.66 -22.42
N SER A 21 83.10 7.71 -22.43
CA SER A 21 83.84 8.72 -23.19
C SER A 21 84.04 8.40 -24.68
N ASP A 22 83.92 7.13 -25.08
CA ASP A 22 84.08 6.62 -26.45
C ASP A 22 82.92 5.68 -26.78
N ALA A 23 82.84 5.19 -28.01
CA ALA A 23 81.76 4.29 -28.44
C ALA A 23 81.60 3.07 -27.50
N LEU A 24 80.35 2.81 -27.11
CA LEU A 24 79.96 1.61 -26.35
C LEU A 24 79.08 0.73 -27.22
N THR A 25 79.39 -0.54 -27.32
CA THR A 25 78.65 -1.49 -28.16
C THR A 25 78.37 -2.79 -27.39
N SER A 26 77.13 -3.27 -27.49
CA SER A 26 76.67 -4.53 -26.91
C SER A 26 75.94 -5.35 -27.97
N ALA A 27 76.32 -6.61 -28.16
CA ALA A 27 75.63 -7.52 -29.07
C ALA A 27 74.36 -8.15 -28.44
N GLY A 28 74.13 -7.94 -27.14
CA GLY A 28 72.91 -8.32 -26.42
C GLY A 28 72.30 -7.15 -25.64
N SER A 29 71.48 -7.45 -24.62
CA SER A 29 70.89 -6.44 -23.72
C SER A 29 71.96 -5.66 -22.96
N ALA A 30 71.62 -4.44 -22.53
CA ALA A 30 72.54 -3.63 -21.74
C ALA A 30 71.86 -2.97 -20.54
N THR A 31 72.54 -2.97 -19.40
CA THR A 31 72.06 -2.36 -18.16
C THR A 31 73.15 -1.47 -17.58
N LEU A 32 72.88 -0.17 -17.43
CA LEU A 32 73.78 0.76 -16.74
C LEU A 32 73.05 1.29 -15.51
N ASN A 33 73.62 1.07 -14.33
CA ASN A 33 73.05 1.54 -13.07
C ASN A 33 74.07 2.43 -12.35
N ALA A 34 73.68 3.64 -11.97
CA ALA A 34 74.50 4.62 -11.28
C ALA A 34 73.68 5.26 -10.15
N ASN A 35 74.33 5.69 -9.06
CA ASN A 35 73.69 6.47 -7.99
C ASN A 35 73.88 7.99 -8.18
N SER A 36 74.68 8.42 -9.15
CA SER A 36 75.04 9.84 -9.31
C SER A 36 75.13 10.25 -10.79
N GLY A 37 74.38 9.59 -11.66
CA GLY A 37 74.23 9.96 -13.06
C GLY A 37 74.94 9.07 -14.06
N ILE A 38 74.44 9.10 -15.30
CA ILE A 38 75.02 8.41 -16.45
C ILE A 38 75.25 9.44 -17.57
N THR A 39 76.48 9.54 -18.06
CA THR A 39 76.84 10.44 -19.17
C THR A 39 77.39 9.65 -20.36
N LEU A 40 76.74 9.77 -21.51
CA LEU A 40 77.19 9.24 -22.79
C LEU A 40 77.79 10.37 -23.62
N ALA A 41 79.12 10.37 -23.74
CA ALA A 41 79.83 11.38 -24.53
C ALA A 41 80.05 10.99 -26.00
N ASN A 42 79.68 9.77 -26.38
CA ASN A 42 79.74 9.24 -27.74
C ASN A 42 78.59 8.21 -27.92
N SER A 43 78.45 7.64 -29.12
CA SER A 43 77.37 6.71 -29.45
C SER A 43 77.40 5.44 -28.59
N PHE A 44 76.22 5.00 -28.15
CA PHE A 44 76.00 3.73 -27.48
C PHE A 44 75.01 2.90 -28.31
N ALA A 45 75.45 1.73 -28.77
CA ALA A 45 74.59 0.80 -29.52
C ALA A 45 74.45 -0.53 -28.79
N ALA A 46 73.22 -1.00 -28.62
CA ALA A 46 72.92 -2.33 -28.09
C ALA A 46 71.99 -3.09 -29.04
N ASN A 47 72.29 -4.37 -29.28
CA ASN A 47 71.39 -5.31 -29.97
C ASN A 47 70.58 -6.13 -28.97
N GLY A 48 69.81 -5.43 -28.14
CA GLY A 48 68.95 -5.96 -27.09
C GLY A 48 68.34 -4.84 -26.27
N ALA A 49 67.47 -5.20 -25.32
CA ALA A 49 66.84 -4.21 -24.44
C ALA A 49 67.88 -3.44 -23.62
N VAL A 50 67.68 -2.14 -23.48
CA VAL A 50 68.56 -1.25 -22.71
C VAL A 50 67.79 -0.69 -21.51
N VAL A 51 68.35 -0.86 -20.32
CA VAL A 51 67.84 -0.30 -19.07
C VAL A 51 68.91 0.61 -18.48
N LEU A 52 68.59 1.88 -18.33
CA LEU A 52 69.46 2.89 -17.75
C LEU A 52 68.80 3.41 -16.48
N ASP A 53 69.50 3.30 -15.37
CA ASP A 53 69.08 3.86 -14.09
C ASP A 53 70.20 4.77 -13.58
N ALA A 54 70.00 6.08 -13.74
CA ALA A 54 70.99 7.10 -13.40
C ALA A 54 70.94 7.53 -11.94
N ASP A 55 69.89 7.13 -11.21
CA ASP A 55 69.60 7.45 -9.81
C ASP A 55 69.05 6.21 -9.09
N LEU A 56 69.85 5.14 -9.04
CA LEU A 56 69.45 3.84 -8.50
C LEU A 56 69.06 3.92 -7.01
N ASP A 57 69.66 4.84 -6.25
CA ASP A 57 69.36 5.07 -4.83
C ASP A 57 68.21 6.05 -4.59
N ASN A 58 67.63 6.63 -5.65
CA ASN A 58 66.45 7.51 -5.62
C ASN A 58 66.61 8.64 -4.60
N ASN A 59 67.78 9.27 -4.59
CA ASN A 59 68.13 10.30 -3.61
C ASN A 59 67.85 11.73 -4.13
N GLY A 60 67.33 11.85 -5.36
CA GLY A 60 67.10 13.12 -6.06
C GLY A 60 68.36 13.69 -6.72
N SER A 61 69.33 12.83 -7.02
CA SER A 61 70.56 13.16 -7.73
C SER A 61 70.91 12.04 -8.69
N GLY A 62 71.07 12.36 -9.97
CA GLY A 62 71.47 11.36 -10.95
C GLY A 62 70.82 11.60 -12.30
N ASP A 63 71.43 12.48 -13.08
CA ASP A 63 70.92 12.84 -14.39
C ASP A 63 71.41 11.85 -15.47
N PHE A 64 70.59 11.66 -16.50
CA PHE A 64 71.01 10.99 -17.72
C PHE A 64 71.34 12.01 -18.80
N ILE A 65 72.59 12.00 -19.26
CA ILE A 65 73.11 12.98 -20.22
C ILE A 65 73.61 12.26 -21.47
N ILE A 66 73.10 12.63 -22.65
CA ILE A 66 73.73 12.29 -23.94
C ILE A 66 74.38 13.56 -24.49
N SER A 67 75.69 13.71 -24.29
CA SER A 67 76.41 14.93 -24.67
C SER A 67 76.82 14.96 -26.15
N SER A 68 76.88 13.81 -26.83
CA SER A 68 77.00 13.69 -28.28
C SER A 68 76.65 12.28 -28.77
N GLY A 69 76.42 12.10 -30.08
CA GLY A 69 76.17 10.79 -30.69
C GLY A 69 74.72 10.30 -30.58
N THR A 70 74.53 8.99 -30.74
CA THR A 70 73.21 8.33 -30.70
C THR A 70 73.24 7.17 -29.71
N LEU A 71 72.26 7.12 -28.81
CA LEU A 71 71.89 5.90 -28.10
C LEU A 71 70.91 5.12 -28.98
N SER A 72 71.33 3.96 -29.50
CA SER A 72 70.49 3.08 -30.30
C SER A 72 70.33 1.70 -29.68
N THR A 73 69.10 1.20 -29.59
CA THR A 73 68.81 -0.17 -29.15
C THR A 73 68.50 -1.11 -30.32
N THR A 74 68.66 -0.66 -31.57
CA THR A 74 68.39 -1.46 -32.79
C THR A 74 67.03 -2.17 -32.79
N ASN A 75 65.94 -1.43 -32.51
CA ASN A 75 64.56 -1.94 -32.43
C ASN A 75 64.25 -2.78 -31.18
N ASN A 76 64.96 -2.54 -30.07
CA ASN A 76 64.67 -3.17 -28.78
C ASN A 76 64.21 -2.14 -27.73
N ALA A 77 63.59 -2.59 -26.64
CA ALA A 77 63.07 -1.69 -25.62
C ALA A 77 64.17 -0.85 -24.96
N LEU A 78 63.85 0.39 -24.65
CA LEU A 78 64.71 1.32 -23.92
C LEU A 78 63.96 1.82 -22.69
N THR A 79 64.59 1.76 -21.52
CA THR A 79 64.09 2.37 -20.28
C THR A 79 65.16 3.29 -19.73
N VAL A 80 64.78 4.52 -19.42
CA VAL A 80 65.62 5.52 -18.76
C VAL A 80 64.93 5.96 -17.49
N THR A 81 65.60 5.79 -16.35
CA THR A 81 65.19 6.34 -15.05
C THR A 81 66.28 7.31 -14.61
N ALA A 82 65.92 8.56 -14.33
CA ALA A 82 66.87 9.60 -13.96
C ALA A 82 66.16 10.74 -13.23
N ASN A 83 66.93 11.55 -12.50
CA ASN A 83 66.43 12.79 -11.92
C ASN A 83 66.10 13.79 -13.04
N ASP A 84 67.08 14.10 -13.91
CA ASP A 84 66.87 14.88 -15.13
C ASP A 84 67.37 14.19 -16.40
N LEU A 85 66.87 14.60 -17.56
CA LEU A 85 67.21 14.07 -18.88
C LEU A 85 67.78 15.19 -19.74
N THR A 86 69.09 15.18 -20.00
CA THR A 86 69.72 16.17 -20.88
C THR A 86 70.16 15.55 -22.21
N LEU A 87 69.55 15.98 -23.32
CA LEU A 87 69.86 15.45 -24.65
C LEU A 87 70.44 16.52 -25.56
N THR A 88 71.74 16.45 -25.87
CA THR A 88 72.33 17.13 -27.05
C THR A 88 72.54 16.16 -28.21
N GLY A 89 72.79 14.88 -27.92
CA GLY A 89 72.71 13.76 -28.86
C GLY A 89 71.28 13.22 -29.04
N THR A 90 71.14 12.07 -29.70
CA THR A 90 69.83 11.46 -30.01
C THR A 90 69.56 10.21 -29.18
N LEU A 91 68.31 10.05 -28.74
CA LEU A 91 67.78 8.86 -28.10
C LEU A 91 66.94 8.10 -29.15
N ALA A 92 67.30 6.87 -29.51
CA ALA A 92 66.68 6.15 -30.62
C ALA A 92 66.43 4.66 -30.33
N SER A 93 65.22 4.29 -29.90
CA SER A 93 64.87 2.86 -29.71
C SER A 93 64.50 2.12 -31.00
N GLY A 94 64.44 2.81 -32.14
CA GLY A 94 63.95 2.23 -33.38
C GLY A 94 62.44 2.01 -33.34
N THR A 95 61.97 0.78 -33.63
CA THR A 95 60.55 0.42 -33.65
C THR A 95 59.99 -0.08 -32.30
N SER A 96 60.80 -0.17 -31.26
CA SER A 96 60.38 -0.67 -29.93
C SER A 96 60.18 0.47 -28.93
N SER A 97 59.57 0.18 -27.77
CA SER A 97 59.20 1.19 -26.78
C SER A 97 60.38 1.91 -26.13
N THR A 98 60.30 3.23 -26.00
CA THR A 98 61.12 4.04 -25.11
C THR A 98 60.30 4.44 -23.88
N SER A 99 60.76 4.09 -22.68
CA SER A 99 60.15 4.49 -21.41
C SER A 99 61.05 5.47 -20.69
N ILE A 100 60.51 6.63 -20.32
CA ILE A 100 61.19 7.65 -19.54
C ILE A 100 60.46 7.75 -18.21
N ASN A 101 61.19 7.48 -17.14
CA ASN A 101 60.72 7.53 -15.76
C ASN A 101 61.52 8.61 -15.03
N VAL A 102 60.82 9.44 -14.25
CA VAL A 102 61.47 10.33 -13.29
C VAL A 102 61.84 9.47 -12.08
N SER A 103 63.08 9.55 -11.61
CA SER A 103 63.45 8.95 -10.31
C SER A 103 62.69 9.65 -9.19
N ASP A 104 62.69 9.09 -7.98
CA ASP A 104 62.17 9.69 -6.73
C ASP A 104 60.69 10.22 -6.68
N GLY A 105 59.94 10.14 -7.79
CA GLY A 105 58.58 10.68 -7.89
C GLY A 105 58.50 12.19 -8.17
N GLY A 106 59.60 12.83 -8.56
CA GLY A 106 59.65 14.24 -8.97
C GLY A 106 58.73 14.57 -10.15
N SER A 107 58.35 15.85 -10.30
CA SER A 107 57.47 16.29 -11.40
C SER A 107 58.20 16.29 -12.76
N LEU A 108 57.48 16.05 -13.86
CA LEU A 108 57.99 16.07 -15.22
C LEU A 108 57.50 17.32 -15.96
N GLY A 109 58.42 18.20 -16.32
CA GLY A 109 58.15 19.38 -17.14
C GLY A 109 58.43 19.11 -18.61
N ILE A 110 57.45 19.26 -19.48
CA ILE A 110 57.62 19.17 -20.94
C ILE A 110 57.57 20.57 -21.55
N GLY A 111 58.59 20.92 -22.32
CA GLY A 111 58.77 22.23 -22.93
C GLY A 111 59.32 23.30 -21.98
N PHE A 112 59.92 22.89 -20.86
CA PHE A 112 60.62 23.76 -19.91
C PHE A 112 62.11 23.49 -19.96
N SER A 113 62.91 24.49 -19.60
CA SER A 113 64.36 24.36 -19.43
C SER A 113 64.79 24.24 -17.97
N SER A 114 63.85 24.41 -17.02
CA SER A 114 64.07 24.28 -15.57
C SER A 114 62.72 24.36 -14.83
N GLY A 115 62.74 24.03 -13.53
CA GLY A 115 61.60 24.25 -12.61
C GLY A 115 60.84 22.99 -12.22
N PHE A 116 61.17 21.85 -12.81
CA PHE A 116 60.62 20.53 -12.50
C PHE A 116 61.76 19.56 -12.16
N GLY A 117 61.44 18.40 -11.55
CA GLY A 117 62.41 17.34 -11.23
C GLY A 117 63.15 16.90 -12.49
N MET A 118 62.39 16.46 -13.49
CA MET A 118 62.88 16.25 -14.86
C MET A 118 62.30 17.29 -15.80
N ASN A 119 63.12 17.82 -16.71
CA ASN A 119 62.71 18.74 -17.77
C ASN A 119 63.03 18.11 -19.14
N ILE A 120 62.07 18.16 -20.06
CA ILE A 120 62.29 17.80 -21.46
C ILE A 120 61.92 19.01 -22.30
N ASP A 121 62.92 19.81 -22.65
CA ASP A 121 62.72 21.01 -23.46
C ASP A 121 62.29 20.68 -24.90
N THR A 122 61.91 21.70 -25.68
CA THR A 122 61.45 21.50 -27.07
C THR A 122 62.53 20.91 -27.98
N THR A 123 63.79 21.20 -27.73
CA THR A 123 64.93 20.63 -28.47
C THR A 123 65.10 19.15 -28.11
N GLU A 124 65.00 18.81 -26.83
CA GLU A 124 65.12 17.45 -26.32
C GLU A 124 63.98 16.56 -26.81
N GLN A 125 62.75 17.09 -26.90
CA GLN A 125 61.63 16.38 -27.53
C GLN A 125 61.95 15.93 -28.96
N THR A 126 62.58 16.77 -29.78
CA THR A 126 62.97 16.40 -31.16
C THR A 126 64.10 15.37 -31.22
N ARG A 127 64.84 15.20 -30.11
CA ARG A 127 65.95 14.25 -29.98
C ARG A 127 65.53 12.88 -29.45
N ILE A 128 64.31 12.77 -28.93
CA ILE A 128 63.65 11.49 -28.67
C ILE A 128 63.07 11.01 -29.99
N THR A 129 63.84 10.17 -30.69
CA THR A 129 63.58 9.72 -32.05
C THR A 129 63.23 8.24 -32.10
N GLY A 130 62.50 7.82 -33.13
CA GLY A 130 62.06 6.43 -33.32
C GLY A 130 60.64 6.36 -33.85
N THR A 131 60.24 5.15 -34.25
CA THR A 131 58.86 4.84 -34.68
C THR A 131 58.12 3.92 -33.70
N GLY A 132 58.79 3.49 -32.63
CA GLY A 132 58.20 2.72 -31.55
C GLY A 132 57.41 3.55 -30.55
N ASP A 133 56.86 2.86 -29.56
CA ASP A 133 56.02 3.48 -28.54
C ASP A 133 56.84 4.40 -27.61
N ILE A 134 56.20 5.42 -27.06
CA ILE A 134 56.79 6.27 -26.03
C ILE A 134 55.94 6.15 -24.77
N ASN A 135 56.58 5.83 -23.63
CA ASN A 135 55.96 5.79 -22.33
C ASN A 135 56.57 6.88 -21.44
N LEU A 136 55.77 7.85 -21.02
CA LEU A 136 56.14 8.88 -20.05
C LEU A 136 55.43 8.59 -18.73
N VAL A 137 56.13 7.98 -17.79
CA VAL A 137 55.53 7.50 -16.53
C VAL A 137 55.86 8.48 -15.41
N ASN A 138 54.88 9.30 -15.02
CA ASN A 138 55.01 10.17 -13.87
C ASN A 138 53.67 10.62 -13.25
N GLY A 139 53.72 10.99 -11.97
CA GLY A 139 52.59 11.43 -11.13
C GLY A 139 52.08 12.81 -11.48
N SER A 140 52.99 13.71 -11.80
CA SER A 140 52.65 15.08 -12.17
C SER A 140 53.42 15.47 -13.42
N ILE A 141 52.70 15.63 -14.53
CA ILE A 141 53.27 16.06 -15.80
C ILE A 141 52.73 17.45 -16.12
N THR A 142 53.61 18.40 -16.42
CA THR A 142 53.22 19.76 -16.78
C THR A 142 53.81 20.13 -18.14
N PHE A 143 52.98 20.69 -19.02
CA PHE A 143 53.37 21.19 -20.33
C PHE A 143 53.43 22.72 -20.31
N SER A 144 54.48 23.28 -20.91
CA SER A 144 54.56 24.72 -21.13
C SER A 144 53.51 25.19 -22.14
N ALA A 145 53.21 26.49 -22.15
CA ALA A 145 52.20 27.04 -23.04
C ALA A 145 52.52 26.73 -24.52
N SER A 146 51.50 26.29 -25.26
CA SER A 146 51.61 25.90 -26.69
C SER A 146 52.57 24.75 -26.98
N ASN A 147 52.85 23.90 -25.98
CA ASN A 147 53.62 22.67 -26.18
C ASN A 147 52.70 21.49 -26.54
N SER A 148 53.22 20.52 -27.27
CA SER A 148 52.47 19.33 -27.70
C SER A 148 53.42 18.15 -27.76
N PHE A 149 52.95 16.98 -27.34
CA PHE A 149 53.74 15.76 -27.40
C PHE A 149 53.15 14.81 -28.43
N SER A 150 53.97 14.40 -29.40
CA SER A 150 53.56 13.44 -30.41
C SER A 150 54.51 12.24 -30.45
N SER A 151 53.92 11.06 -30.52
CA SER A 151 54.58 9.80 -30.82
C SER A 151 54.09 9.29 -32.15
N THR A 152 55.01 8.84 -33.01
CA THR A 152 54.69 8.13 -34.25
C THR A 152 54.28 6.68 -34.00
N GLY A 153 54.58 6.14 -32.81
CA GLY A 153 54.03 4.88 -32.29
C GLY A 153 52.83 5.13 -31.37
N LYS A 154 52.64 4.27 -30.37
CA LYS A 154 51.71 4.52 -29.27
C LYS A 154 52.31 5.52 -28.28
N LEU A 155 51.49 6.38 -27.69
CA LEU A 155 51.87 7.21 -26.55
C LEU A 155 51.19 6.70 -25.28
N THR A 156 51.95 6.34 -24.26
CA THR A 156 51.44 6.11 -22.91
C THR A 156 51.94 7.23 -22.02
N ILE A 157 51.04 7.92 -21.32
CA ILE A 157 51.41 9.08 -20.52
C ILE A 157 50.71 9.08 -19.16
N GLY A 158 51.46 9.49 -18.13
CA GLY A 158 50.98 9.62 -16.76
C GLY A 158 51.03 8.31 -15.97
N GLN A 159 50.46 8.36 -14.77
CA GLN A 159 50.33 7.21 -13.87
C GLN A 159 49.01 7.33 -13.08
N SER A 160 48.52 6.20 -12.56
CA SER A 160 47.29 6.16 -11.79
C SER A 160 47.35 7.11 -10.59
N GLY A 161 46.29 7.89 -10.38
CA GLY A 161 46.23 8.95 -9.36
C GLY A 161 46.89 10.27 -9.77
N GLY A 162 47.60 10.30 -10.91
CA GLY A 162 48.37 11.45 -11.36
C GLY A 162 47.56 12.51 -12.11
N THR A 163 48.24 13.62 -12.43
CA THR A 163 47.70 14.79 -13.14
C THR A 163 48.56 15.16 -14.33
N ILE A 164 47.92 15.57 -15.43
CA ILE A 164 48.57 16.17 -16.60
C ILE A 164 48.02 17.58 -16.78
N THR A 165 48.88 18.59 -16.80
CA THR A 165 48.48 20.00 -16.86
C THR A 165 49.17 20.70 -18.03
N GLY A 166 48.41 21.36 -18.90
CA GLY A 166 48.91 22.28 -19.91
C GLY A 166 48.67 23.73 -19.50
N GLN A 167 49.73 24.56 -19.46
CA GLN A 167 49.62 26.01 -19.21
C GLN A 167 49.12 26.81 -20.44
N GLY A 168 48.46 26.14 -21.38
CA GLY A 168 47.87 26.67 -22.60
C GLY A 168 47.16 25.54 -23.34
N ALA A 169 46.98 25.67 -24.65
CA ALA A 169 46.47 24.55 -25.46
C ALA A 169 47.40 23.33 -25.35
N LEU A 170 46.80 22.14 -25.18
CA LEU A 170 47.51 20.88 -25.01
C LEU A 170 47.07 19.90 -26.10
N THR A 171 48.03 19.41 -26.90
CA THR A 171 47.78 18.31 -27.84
C THR A 171 48.63 17.10 -27.48
N LEU A 172 47.99 15.95 -27.28
CA LEU A 172 48.62 14.66 -27.08
C LEU A 172 48.31 13.76 -28.26
N THR A 173 49.34 13.26 -28.95
CA THR A 173 49.18 12.43 -30.14
C THR A 173 49.96 11.14 -30.03
N GLY A 174 49.30 10.00 -30.23
CA GLY A 174 49.95 8.73 -30.52
C GLY A 174 49.36 8.13 -31.79
N THR A 175 50.11 8.11 -32.88
CA THR A 175 49.60 7.66 -34.19
C THR A 175 49.03 6.24 -34.12
N ASN A 176 49.64 5.34 -33.35
CA ASN A 176 49.18 3.95 -33.17
C ASN A 176 48.38 3.72 -31.87
N GLY A 177 47.99 4.80 -31.18
CA GLY A 177 47.14 4.78 -30.00
C GLY A 177 47.64 5.70 -28.90
N LEU A 178 46.73 6.12 -28.02
CA LEU A 178 47.03 6.95 -26.85
C LEU A 178 46.48 6.28 -25.59
N VAL A 179 47.33 6.10 -24.58
CA VAL A 179 46.93 5.67 -23.24
C VAL A 179 47.19 6.80 -22.27
N ILE A 180 46.16 7.23 -21.56
CA ILE A 180 46.27 8.20 -20.48
C ILE A 180 46.03 7.45 -19.17
N ASN A 181 47.08 7.35 -18.36
CA ASN A 181 47.03 6.65 -17.09
C ASN A 181 46.72 7.58 -15.90
N SER A 182 46.53 8.88 -16.13
CA SER A 182 46.22 9.88 -15.11
C SER A 182 44.72 9.97 -14.79
N ASN A 183 44.39 10.57 -13.64
CA ASN A 183 43.01 10.83 -13.24
C ASN A 183 42.48 12.17 -13.77
N THR A 184 43.37 13.11 -14.07
CA THR A 184 42.99 14.43 -14.57
C THR A 184 43.94 14.89 -15.67
N VAL A 185 43.36 15.41 -16.75
CA VAL A 185 44.07 16.18 -17.78
C VAL A 185 43.42 17.56 -17.85
N SER A 186 44.19 18.63 -17.73
CA SER A 186 43.67 19.99 -17.77
C SER A 186 44.49 20.86 -18.70
N ALA A 187 43.84 21.71 -19.49
CA ALA A 187 44.46 22.70 -20.35
C ALA A 187 43.84 24.09 -20.09
N THR A 188 44.65 25.13 -19.91
CA THR A 188 44.17 26.53 -19.85
C THR A 188 43.93 27.11 -21.26
N GLY A 189 43.49 26.26 -22.18
CA GLY A 189 43.16 26.50 -23.59
C GLY A 189 42.41 25.27 -24.11
N SER A 190 42.49 24.96 -25.40
CA SER A 190 41.89 23.73 -25.95
C SER A 190 42.69 22.46 -25.59
N LEU A 191 41.99 21.34 -25.39
CA LEU A 191 42.59 20.02 -25.20
C LEU A 191 42.29 19.11 -26.39
N ALA A 192 43.32 18.65 -27.08
CA ALA A 192 43.19 17.70 -28.19
C ALA A 192 43.87 16.36 -27.87
N LEU A 193 43.09 15.28 -27.91
CA LEU A 193 43.58 13.91 -27.75
C LEU A 193 43.46 13.19 -29.09
N ASN A 194 44.61 12.77 -29.63
CA ASN A 194 44.71 12.27 -30.99
C ASN A 194 45.30 10.87 -31.11
N ALA A 195 44.67 10.07 -31.97
CA ALA A 195 45.20 8.81 -32.47
C ALA A 195 44.74 8.57 -33.91
N THR A 196 45.58 7.96 -34.74
CA THR A 196 45.19 7.58 -36.12
C THR A 196 44.64 6.16 -36.15
N THR A 197 45.30 5.24 -35.43
CA THR A 197 44.87 3.86 -35.19
C THR A 197 44.99 3.53 -33.71
N GLY A 198 44.43 2.41 -33.25
CA GLY A 198 44.59 1.93 -31.86
C GLY A 198 43.74 2.65 -30.78
N GLY A 199 43.09 3.77 -31.11
CA GLY A 199 42.18 4.49 -30.22
C GLY A 199 42.87 5.20 -29.05
N ILE A 200 42.05 5.78 -28.18
CA ILE A 200 42.43 6.51 -26.97
C ILE A 200 41.84 5.75 -25.79
N THR A 201 42.64 5.42 -24.78
CA THR A 201 42.23 4.56 -23.67
C THR A 201 42.65 5.11 -22.31
N THR A 202 41.79 4.95 -21.32
CA THR A 202 42.03 5.32 -19.91
C THR A 202 41.69 4.12 -19.02
N PRO A 203 42.63 3.58 -18.22
CA PRO A 203 42.38 2.37 -17.41
C PRO A 203 41.49 2.58 -16.17
N GLY A 204 41.09 3.81 -15.87
CA GLY A 204 40.33 4.15 -14.67
C GLY A 204 39.50 5.42 -14.87
N ALA A 205 39.08 6.03 -13.77
CA ALA A 205 38.35 7.29 -13.81
C ALA A 205 39.21 8.43 -14.38
N ILE A 206 38.60 9.32 -15.16
CA ILE A 206 39.28 10.42 -15.84
C ILE A 206 38.40 11.67 -15.86
N THR A 207 39.04 12.81 -15.59
CA THR A 207 38.48 14.15 -15.77
C THR A 207 39.31 14.90 -16.82
N LEU A 208 38.66 15.36 -17.88
CA LEU A 208 39.28 16.11 -18.98
C LEU A 208 38.73 17.54 -18.95
N ASN A 209 39.62 18.50 -18.74
CA ASN A 209 39.28 19.91 -18.53
C ASN A 209 39.95 20.78 -19.59
N ALA A 210 39.22 21.74 -20.14
CA ALA A 210 39.70 22.76 -21.05
C ALA A 210 38.98 24.09 -20.75
N THR A 211 39.59 25.21 -21.12
CA THR A 211 38.89 26.50 -21.16
C THR A 211 38.30 26.78 -22.54
N ASP A 212 38.90 26.26 -23.61
CA ASP A 212 38.52 26.55 -25.00
C ASP A 212 38.18 25.28 -25.81
N GLY A 213 37.56 24.28 -25.19
CA GLY A 213 37.05 23.09 -25.88
C GLY A 213 37.93 21.85 -25.80
N ILE A 214 37.30 20.69 -26.04
CA ILE A 214 37.94 19.38 -26.02
C ILE A 214 37.68 18.68 -27.36
N THR A 215 38.72 18.16 -28.00
CA THR A 215 38.60 17.39 -29.25
C THR A 215 39.19 16.00 -29.09
N ILE A 216 38.39 14.99 -29.42
CA ILE A 216 38.78 13.57 -29.41
C ILE A 216 38.66 13.04 -30.84
N SER A 217 39.79 12.75 -31.49
CA SER A 217 39.80 12.42 -32.93
C SER A 217 39.62 10.93 -33.27
N ASN A 218 39.60 10.05 -32.27
CA ASN A 218 39.45 8.60 -32.47
C ASN A 218 38.60 7.97 -31.37
N THR A 219 38.36 6.66 -31.44
CA THR A 219 37.60 5.94 -30.42
C THR A 219 38.22 6.17 -29.05
N PHE A 220 37.43 6.63 -28.08
CA PHE A 220 37.85 6.82 -26.70
C PHE A 220 37.17 5.79 -25.80
N THR A 221 37.95 5.06 -25.02
CA THR A 221 37.45 4.08 -24.05
C THR A 221 37.97 4.36 -22.66
N SER A 222 37.07 4.46 -21.69
CA SER A 222 37.38 4.57 -20.26
C SER A 222 36.84 3.39 -19.49
N ALA A 223 37.58 2.93 -18.48
CA ALA A 223 37.17 1.88 -17.55
C ALA A 223 36.61 2.41 -16.22
N GLY A 224 36.45 3.74 -16.07
CA GLY A 224 35.88 4.36 -14.88
C GLY A 224 34.96 5.55 -15.20
N THR A 225 34.53 6.26 -14.15
CA THR A 225 33.73 7.48 -14.30
C THR A 225 34.49 8.49 -15.15
N THR A 226 33.79 9.09 -16.11
CA THR A 226 34.40 9.98 -17.09
C THR A 226 33.72 11.33 -17.03
N THR A 227 34.51 12.38 -16.87
CA THR A 227 34.03 13.78 -16.86
C THR A 227 34.74 14.57 -17.94
N PHE A 228 33.97 15.28 -18.75
CA PHE A 228 34.45 16.29 -19.68
C PHE A 228 33.95 17.65 -19.21
N ASP A 229 34.86 18.60 -19.03
CA ASP A 229 34.54 20.01 -18.85
C ASP A 229 35.29 20.81 -19.91
N ALA A 230 34.57 21.15 -20.99
CA ALA A 230 35.15 21.78 -22.17
C ALA A 230 35.25 23.31 -22.07
N ASP A 231 34.68 23.91 -21.02
CA ASP A 231 34.58 25.36 -20.80
C ASP A 231 34.65 25.66 -19.29
N THR A 232 35.77 25.28 -18.66
CA THR A 232 35.96 25.42 -17.20
C THR A 232 35.92 26.86 -16.69
N ASP A 233 36.04 27.85 -17.57
CA ASP A 233 35.98 29.28 -17.22
C ASP A 233 34.61 29.91 -17.51
N ASN A 234 33.68 29.14 -18.08
CA ASN A 234 32.30 29.50 -18.40
C ASN A 234 32.18 30.76 -19.27
N THR A 235 33.17 31.01 -20.13
CA THR A 235 33.22 32.21 -20.98
C THR A 235 32.30 32.11 -22.19
N GLY A 236 31.72 30.93 -22.45
CA GLY A 236 30.88 30.68 -23.62
C GLY A 236 31.68 30.26 -24.85
N ALA A 237 32.94 29.85 -24.66
CA ALA A 237 33.74 29.14 -25.66
C ALA A 237 34.09 27.75 -25.11
N GLY A 238 33.90 26.69 -25.90
CA GLY A 238 34.28 25.34 -25.45
C GLY A 238 33.32 24.24 -25.87
N THR A 239 33.39 23.89 -27.15
CA THR A 239 32.68 22.72 -27.70
C THR A 239 33.40 21.43 -27.30
N LEU A 240 32.64 20.39 -26.98
CA LEU A 240 33.15 19.02 -26.92
C LEU A 240 32.95 18.35 -28.28
N THR A 241 34.03 18.05 -28.98
CA THR A 241 34.00 17.37 -30.28
C THR A 241 34.45 15.92 -30.15
N ILE A 242 33.56 14.99 -30.51
CA ILE A 242 33.80 13.55 -30.49
C ILE A 242 33.69 13.01 -31.92
N ALA A 243 34.84 12.80 -32.57
CA ALA A 243 34.90 12.41 -33.98
C ALA A 243 34.62 10.91 -34.23
N SER A 244 34.61 10.09 -33.18
CA SER A 244 34.43 8.63 -33.25
C SER A 244 33.72 8.12 -31.99
N THR A 245 33.67 6.82 -31.74
CA THR A 245 32.94 6.28 -30.59
C THR A 245 33.58 6.67 -29.26
N LEU A 246 32.79 7.22 -28.33
CA LEU A 246 33.13 7.33 -26.92
C LEU A 246 32.42 6.19 -26.14
N SER A 247 33.15 5.45 -25.31
CA SER A 247 32.58 4.47 -24.40
C SER A 247 33.20 4.54 -23.00
N THR A 248 32.38 4.53 -21.96
CA THR A 248 32.84 4.47 -20.56
C THR A 248 32.68 3.06 -19.94
N GLY A 249 32.34 2.04 -20.73
CA GLY A 249 32.28 0.66 -20.24
C GLY A 249 31.27 0.40 -19.10
N ASN A 250 30.09 1.04 -19.15
CA ASN A 250 29.05 1.02 -18.10
C ASN A 250 29.35 1.89 -16.86
N ASN A 251 30.18 2.93 -17.00
CA ASN A 251 30.43 3.91 -15.93
C ASN A 251 29.74 5.25 -16.22
N ALA A 252 29.47 6.03 -15.18
CA ALA A 252 28.83 7.33 -15.35
C ALA A 252 29.66 8.28 -16.24
N LEU A 253 28.95 9.04 -17.07
CA LEU A 253 29.51 10.05 -17.96
C LEU A 253 28.92 11.41 -17.62
N SER A 254 29.75 12.41 -17.39
CA SER A 254 29.34 13.80 -17.17
C SER A 254 30.04 14.71 -18.17
N ILE A 255 29.28 15.60 -18.80
CA ILE A 255 29.75 16.54 -19.80
C ILE A 255 29.25 17.93 -19.41
N THR A 256 30.17 18.89 -19.35
CA THR A 256 29.92 20.33 -19.28
C THR A 256 30.58 20.97 -20.50
N ALA A 257 29.80 21.65 -21.33
CA ALA A 257 30.30 22.28 -22.55
C ALA A 257 29.38 23.43 -23.00
N VAL A 258 29.85 24.23 -23.96
CA VAL A 258 28.99 25.20 -24.65
C VAL A 258 28.06 24.48 -25.62
N ASP A 259 28.61 23.53 -26.36
CA ASP A 259 27.88 22.69 -27.32
C ASP A 259 28.56 21.33 -27.47
N LEU A 260 27.84 20.35 -28.00
CA LEU A 260 28.36 19.00 -28.27
C LEU A 260 28.35 18.78 -29.78
N ASP A 261 29.47 18.32 -30.33
CA ASP A 261 29.57 17.88 -31.73
C ASP A 261 29.87 16.37 -31.75
N LEU A 262 28.83 15.58 -32.00
CA LEU A 262 28.91 14.11 -32.02
C LEU A 262 28.82 13.59 -33.45
N SER A 263 29.95 13.08 -33.97
CA SER A 263 29.99 12.40 -35.27
C SER A 263 29.66 10.89 -35.18
N SER A 264 29.58 10.34 -33.97
CA SER A 264 29.38 8.92 -33.71
C SER A 264 28.81 8.68 -32.30
N THR A 265 28.82 7.42 -31.85
CA THR A 265 28.19 6.99 -30.60
C THR A 265 28.87 7.57 -29.36
N LEU A 266 28.07 8.09 -28.44
CA LEU A 266 28.41 8.48 -27.07
C LEU A 266 27.76 7.47 -26.09
N SER A 267 28.54 6.56 -25.49
CA SER A 267 27.98 5.45 -24.69
C SER A 267 28.47 5.43 -23.25
N SER A 268 27.54 5.58 -22.30
CA SER A 268 27.73 5.22 -20.89
C SER A 268 27.21 3.82 -20.54
N GLY A 269 26.75 3.07 -21.53
CA GLY A 269 26.21 1.72 -21.36
C GLY A 269 24.98 1.72 -20.46
N THR A 270 25.01 0.97 -19.36
CA THR A 270 23.91 0.91 -18.38
C THR A 270 23.95 2.01 -17.32
N ALA A 271 24.99 2.86 -17.29
CA ALA A 271 25.10 3.95 -16.34
C ALA A 271 24.44 5.24 -16.86
N GLY A 272 24.35 6.27 -16.01
CA GLY A 272 23.79 7.56 -16.39
C GLY A 272 24.76 8.42 -17.21
N THR A 273 24.21 9.20 -18.13
CA THR A 273 24.88 10.32 -18.80
C THR A 273 24.25 11.64 -18.33
N THR A 274 25.08 12.61 -17.95
CA THR A 274 24.67 13.98 -17.63
C THR A 274 25.30 14.96 -18.61
N ILE A 275 24.49 15.83 -19.21
CA ILE A 275 24.93 16.88 -20.13
C ILE A 275 24.48 18.23 -19.57
N LEU A 276 25.44 19.12 -19.34
CA LEU A 276 25.25 20.44 -18.77
C LEU A 276 25.79 21.50 -19.74
N ALA A 277 25.07 22.62 -19.83
CA ALA A 277 25.61 23.82 -20.45
C ALA A 277 26.61 24.47 -19.48
N SER A 278 27.78 24.86 -19.96
CA SER A 278 28.81 25.53 -19.14
C SER A 278 28.39 26.93 -18.70
N GLN A 279 27.78 27.69 -19.61
CA GLN A 279 27.39 29.07 -19.35
C GLN A 279 25.99 29.16 -18.73
N SER A 280 25.85 29.95 -17.66
CA SER A 280 24.57 30.19 -17.02
C SER A 280 23.59 30.96 -17.93
N GLY A 281 22.30 30.59 -17.88
CA GLY A 281 21.25 31.17 -18.71
C GLY A 281 21.19 30.65 -20.15
N THR A 282 22.10 29.74 -20.53
CA THR A 282 22.14 29.09 -21.85
C THR A 282 20.85 28.31 -22.11
N SER A 283 20.25 28.49 -23.28
CA SER A 283 19.11 27.68 -23.71
C SER A 283 19.59 26.35 -24.29
N ILE A 284 18.85 25.27 -24.04
CA ILE A 284 19.15 23.94 -24.57
C ILE A 284 18.03 23.52 -25.52
N GLY A 285 18.38 23.08 -26.72
CA GLY A 285 17.45 22.53 -27.72
C GLY A 285 17.62 21.01 -27.87
N LEU A 286 16.53 20.25 -27.83
CA LEU A 286 16.49 18.82 -28.16
C LEU A 286 15.64 18.63 -29.41
N GLY A 287 16.22 18.08 -30.48
CA GLY A 287 15.58 17.98 -31.79
C GLY A 287 15.34 19.33 -32.48
N THR A 288 15.77 20.42 -31.84
CA THR A 288 15.65 21.81 -32.30
C THR A 288 16.89 22.61 -31.92
N THR A 289 16.97 23.86 -32.37
CA THR A 289 18.09 24.75 -32.08
C THR A 289 17.97 25.39 -30.71
N GLY A 290 19.03 25.29 -29.89
CA GLY A 290 19.27 26.11 -28.70
C GLY A 290 20.66 26.75 -28.79
N SER A 291 21.11 27.39 -27.71
CA SER A 291 22.52 27.78 -27.57
C SER A 291 23.43 26.56 -27.44
N MET A 292 23.00 25.56 -26.65
CA MET A 292 23.43 24.17 -26.78
C MET A 292 22.36 23.42 -27.59
N SER A 293 22.76 22.65 -28.60
CA SER A 293 21.83 21.94 -29.48
C SER A 293 22.14 20.45 -29.50
N LEU A 294 21.12 19.64 -29.20
CA LEU A 294 21.16 18.18 -29.36
C LEU A 294 20.15 17.81 -30.44
N SER A 295 20.62 17.76 -31.69
CA SER A 295 19.80 17.36 -32.83
C SER A 295 19.32 15.90 -32.70
N ASN A 296 18.32 15.53 -33.49
CA ASN A 296 17.83 14.14 -33.52
C ASN A 296 18.92 13.12 -33.86
N THR A 297 19.91 13.49 -34.69
CA THR A 297 21.07 12.63 -35.01
C THR A 297 21.99 12.45 -33.81
N GLU A 298 22.22 13.51 -33.05
CA GLU A 298 23.05 13.47 -31.84
C GLU A 298 22.36 12.70 -30.72
N LEU A 299 21.07 12.94 -30.49
CA LEU A 299 20.26 12.18 -29.53
C LEU A 299 20.28 10.67 -29.86
N ALA A 300 20.11 10.31 -31.13
CA ALA A 300 20.19 8.92 -31.59
C ALA A 300 21.57 8.28 -31.40
N SER A 301 22.61 9.11 -31.24
CA SER A 301 23.99 8.66 -31.02
C SER A 301 24.31 8.46 -29.54
N ILE A 302 23.44 8.87 -28.61
CA ILE A 302 23.64 8.71 -27.18
C ILE A 302 23.06 7.38 -26.70
N THR A 303 23.86 6.56 -26.03
CA THR A 303 23.42 5.32 -25.37
C THR A 303 23.70 5.41 -23.87
N ALA A 304 22.66 5.34 -23.05
CA ALA A 304 22.79 5.48 -21.59
C ALA A 304 21.69 4.73 -20.83
N GLY A 305 21.96 4.29 -19.60
CA GLY A 305 20.93 3.75 -18.71
C GLY A 305 19.88 4.80 -18.32
N SER A 306 20.32 6.06 -18.20
CA SER A 306 19.47 7.24 -18.04
C SER A 306 20.18 8.46 -18.63
N LEU A 307 19.42 9.43 -19.13
CA LEU A 307 19.96 10.68 -19.66
C LEU A 307 19.43 11.86 -18.83
N SER A 308 20.33 12.70 -18.31
CA SER A 308 19.97 13.95 -17.62
C SER A 308 20.53 15.12 -18.40
N ILE A 309 19.69 16.10 -18.71
CA ILE A 309 20.07 17.30 -19.45
C ILE A 309 19.66 18.54 -18.65
N GLY A 310 20.62 19.43 -18.46
CA GLY A 310 20.47 20.65 -17.67
C GLY A 310 20.52 20.44 -16.16
N ASP A 311 20.48 21.56 -15.44
CA ASP A 311 20.56 21.73 -14.00
C ASP A 311 19.87 23.03 -13.52
N GLY A 312 20.43 23.68 -12.50
CA GLY A 312 19.96 24.96 -11.95
C GLY A 312 20.68 26.20 -12.49
N THR A 313 21.53 26.03 -13.52
CA THR A 313 22.32 27.11 -14.10
C THR A 313 21.89 27.47 -15.52
N ASN A 314 21.38 26.53 -16.32
CA ASN A 314 20.86 26.81 -17.66
C ASN A 314 19.54 27.59 -17.64
N GLY A 315 19.23 28.20 -18.78
CA GLY A 315 17.95 28.83 -19.07
C GLY A 315 16.91 27.81 -19.55
N ASN A 316 16.09 28.23 -20.51
CA ASN A 316 14.99 27.41 -21.04
C ASN A 316 15.47 26.15 -21.78
N ILE A 317 14.68 25.08 -21.69
CA ILE A 317 14.84 23.89 -22.54
C ILE A 317 13.68 23.82 -23.55
N THR A 318 14.00 23.66 -24.83
CA THR A 318 13.00 23.41 -25.88
C THR A 318 13.19 22.03 -26.48
N VAL A 319 12.12 21.27 -26.61
CA VAL A 319 12.11 19.93 -27.22
C VAL A 319 11.20 19.95 -28.45
N ASP A 320 11.66 19.53 -29.62
CA ASP A 320 10.84 19.51 -30.84
C ASP A 320 11.15 18.28 -31.69
N GLY A 321 10.14 17.48 -32.04
CA GLY A 321 10.27 16.42 -33.03
C GLY A 321 11.20 15.26 -32.67
N VAL A 322 11.35 14.93 -31.38
CA VAL A 322 12.18 13.78 -30.94
C VAL A 322 11.38 12.49 -31.12
N LEU A 323 11.78 11.63 -32.07
CA LEU A 323 11.08 10.37 -32.36
C LEU A 323 11.63 9.22 -31.50
N SER A 324 10.92 8.09 -31.43
CA SER A 324 11.40 6.90 -30.69
C SER A 324 12.75 6.39 -31.20
N ALA A 325 12.99 6.48 -32.52
CA ALA A 325 14.29 6.15 -33.10
C ALA A 325 15.45 7.00 -32.56
N ASN A 326 15.18 8.17 -31.96
CA ASN A 326 16.16 9.07 -31.37
C ASN A 326 16.24 8.96 -29.84
N SER A 327 15.29 8.29 -29.18
CA SER A 327 15.19 8.22 -27.72
C SER A 327 15.20 6.81 -27.13
N ASP A 328 14.99 5.76 -27.94
CA ASP A 328 14.97 4.36 -27.50
C ASP A 328 16.36 3.85 -27.04
N GLN A 329 17.43 4.58 -27.35
CA GLN A 329 18.81 4.20 -27.03
C GLN A 329 19.21 4.53 -25.60
N PHE A 330 18.42 5.36 -24.91
CA PHE A 330 18.59 5.66 -23.49
C PHE A 330 17.34 5.32 -22.68
N GLY A 331 17.51 5.12 -21.37
CA GLY A 331 16.38 4.87 -20.46
C GLY A 331 15.57 6.13 -20.17
N ALA A 332 15.27 6.39 -18.89
CA ALA A 332 14.52 7.58 -18.52
C ALA A 332 15.31 8.86 -18.83
N LEU A 333 14.63 9.85 -19.41
CA LEU A 333 15.14 11.19 -19.65
C LEU A 333 14.72 12.12 -18.49
N THR A 334 15.67 12.87 -17.95
CA THR A 334 15.43 13.96 -17.02
C THR A 334 15.83 15.28 -17.66
N LEU A 335 14.90 16.23 -17.71
CA LEU A 335 15.12 17.60 -18.16
C LEU A 335 15.04 18.55 -16.97
N ASN A 336 16.11 19.31 -16.73
CA ASN A 336 16.19 20.27 -15.63
C ASN A 336 16.44 21.68 -16.18
N ALA A 337 15.44 22.54 -16.06
CA ALA A 337 15.53 23.98 -16.27
C ALA A 337 15.14 24.68 -14.97
N THR A 338 15.88 24.37 -13.89
CA THR A 338 15.43 24.68 -12.50
C THR A 338 15.85 26.06 -12.02
N ALA A 339 16.60 26.81 -12.82
CA ALA A 339 16.91 28.21 -12.56
C ALA A 339 15.62 29.07 -12.52
N SER A 340 15.64 30.18 -11.78
CA SER A 340 14.53 31.14 -11.75
C SER A 340 14.16 31.61 -13.16
N ALA A 341 12.85 31.74 -13.43
CA ALA A 341 12.31 32.16 -14.74
C ALA A 341 12.63 31.21 -15.93
N SER A 342 13.17 30.03 -15.67
CA SER A 342 13.48 29.04 -16.72
C SER A 342 12.34 28.06 -16.91
N SER A 343 11.93 27.87 -18.15
CA SER A 343 10.79 27.03 -18.54
C SER A 343 11.20 25.88 -19.45
N ILE A 344 10.31 24.89 -19.58
CA ILE A 344 10.48 23.79 -20.54
C ILE A 344 9.31 23.78 -21.51
N THR A 345 9.61 23.80 -22.81
CA THR A 345 8.59 23.81 -23.88
C THR A 345 8.78 22.61 -24.79
N PHE A 346 7.73 21.81 -24.94
CA PHE A 346 7.60 20.87 -26.06
C PHE A 346 6.99 21.64 -27.23
N GLY A 347 7.78 21.84 -28.28
CA GLY A 347 7.53 22.72 -29.43
C GLY A 347 6.41 22.24 -30.33
N THR A 348 6.56 22.40 -31.64
CA THR A 348 5.42 22.25 -32.58
C THR A 348 5.27 20.86 -33.19
N THR A 349 6.31 20.04 -33.10
CA THR A 349 6.39 18.69 -33.64
C THR A 349 6.42 17.67 -32.52
N ASP A 350 5.63 16.61 -32.69
CA ASP A 350 5.40 15.59 -31.68
C ASP A 350 6.68 14.90 -31.21
N SER A 351 6.74 14.58 -29.92
CA SER A 351 7.88 13.96 -29.27
C SER A 351 7.52 12.67 -28.54
N PHE A 352 8.49 11.74 -28.48
CA PHE A 352 8.36 10.43 -27.84
C PHE A 352 9.54 10.12 -26.92
N PHE A 353 9.26 9.59 -25.72
CA PHE A 353 10.28 9.14 -24.75
C PHE A 353 9.88 7.86 -24.03
N GLN A 354 10.87 7.07 -23.58
CA GLN A 354 10.59 5.86 -22.79
C GLN A 354 10.12 6.22 -21.39
N GLY A 355 10.89 6.96 -20.60
CA GLY A 355 10.46 7.57 -19.35
C GLY A 355 10.85 9.04 -19.32
N LEU A 356 10.09 9.89 -18.62
CA LEU A 356 10.29 11.33 -18.68
C LEU A 356 10.05 12.03 -17.35
N THR A 357 11.08 12.72 -16.86
CA THR A 357 10.99 13.64 -15.73
C THR A 357 11.34 15.04 -16.22
N VAL A 358 10.46 16.01 -15.96
CA VAL A 358 10.62 17.40 -16.41
C VAL A 358 10.51 18.32 -15.20
N ASN A 359 11.58 19.05 -14.91
CA ASN A 359 11.66 20.00 -13.81
C ASN A 359 11.95 21.40 -14.36
N ALA A 360 10.98 22.30 -14.30
CA ALA A 360 11.11 23.69 -14.72
C ALA A 360 11.01 24.61 -13.51
N GLY A 361 11.73 25.72 -13.51
CA GLY A 361 11.64 26.76 -12.48
C GLY A 361 10.45 27.70 -12.68
N ASP A 362 9.93 27.83 -13.90
CA ASP A 362 8.84 28.78 -14.21
C ASP A 362 7.98 28.34 -15.41
N GLY A 363 7.49 27.11 -15.36
CA GLY A 363 6.44 26.64 -16.28
C GLY A 363 6.86 25.55 -17.26
N ILE A 364 5.87 24.76 -17.64
CA ILE A 364 5.98 23.71 -18.65
C ILE A 364 4.86 23.88 -19.66
N THR A 365 5.18 23.90 -20.95
CA THR A 365 4.21 24.07 -22.04
C THR A 365 4.33 22.95 -23.07
N LEU A 366 3.20 22.35 -23.45
CA LEU A 366 3.09 21.36 -24.51
C LEU A 366 2.36 21.96 -25.72
N SER A 367 3.12 22.37 -26.73
CA SER A 367 2.62 22.87 -28.02
C SER A 367 2.53 21.80 -29.11
N SER A 368 2.88 20.55 -28.76
CA SER A 368 2.84 19.35 -29.61
C SER A 368 2.30 18.16 -28.81
N ASN A 369 1.99 17.05 -29.49
CA ASN A 369 1.68 15.82 -28.77
C ASN A 369 2.95 15.27 -28.13
N LEU A 370 2.82 14.81 -26.89
CA LEU A 370 3.89 14.17 -26.15
C LEU A 370 3.46 12.76 -25.78
N THR A 371 4.21 11.78 -26.24
CA THR A 371 3.98 10.37 -25.90
C THR A 371 5.11 9.84 -25.03
N THR A 372 4.79 9.15 -23.95
CA THR A 372 5.76 8.48 -23.09
C THR A 372 5.38 7.01 -22.86
N ASN A 373 6.38 6.15 -22.64
CA ASN A 373 6.22 4.70 -22.46
C ASN A 373 6.81 4.18 -21.14
N GLY A 374 6.55 4.92 -20.07
CA GLY A 374 7.14 4.74 -18.76
C GLY A 374 6.69 5.83 -17.80
N THR A 375 7.15 5.76 -16.54
CA THR A 375 6.80 6.75 -15.52
C THR A 375 7.09 8.16 -16.00
N THR A 376 6.10 9.04 -15.85
CA THR A 376 6.17 10.41 -16.32
C THR A 376 5.84 11.39 -15.21
N THR A 377 6.72 12.35 -14.99
CA THR A 377 6.57 13.36 -13.93
C THR A 377 6.87 14.76 -14.47
N PHE A 378 5.99 15.71 -14.22
CA PHE A 378 6.21 17.12 -14.53
C PHE A 378 6.17 17.93 -13.23
N ASN A 379 7.17 18.77 -13.02
CA ASN A 379 7.18 19.78 -11.97
C ASN A 379 7.45 21.14 -12.62
N SER A 380 6.40 21.95 -12.78
CA SER A 380 6.51 23.25 -13.46
C SER A 380 6.98 24.39 -12.56
N ASP A 381 7.20 24.12 -11.27
CA ASP A 381 7.62 25.09 -10.24
C ASP A 381 8.60 24.43 -9.27
N SER A 382 9.67 23.87 -9.82
CA SER A 382 10.67 23.08 -9.09
C SER A 382 11.50 23.88 -8.10
N ASN A 383 11.53 25.21 -8.23
CA ASN A 383 12.19 26.14 -7.31
C ASN A 383 11.23 26.70 -6.24
N SER A 384 9.94 26.34 -6.31
CA SER A 384 8.88 26.73 -5.36
C SER A 384 8.74 28.25 -5.18
N THR A 385 8.89 29.03 -6.26
CA THR A 385 8.92 30.50 -6.16
C THR A 385 7.56 31.17 -6.13
N GLY A 386 6.47 30.44 -6.33
CA GLY A 386 5.15 31.08 -6.49
C GLY A 386 4.61 31.03 -7.91
N THR A 387 5.39 30.56 -8.88
CA THR A 387 5.17 30.77 -10.32
C THR A 387 5.36 29.45 -11.09
N GLY A 388 4.97 29.39 -12.35
CA GLY A 388 5.14 28.18 -13.17
C GLY A 388 3.86 27.35 -13.34
N SER A 389 3.19 27.59 -14.46
CA SER A 389 2.01 26.84 -14.88
C SER A 389 2.38 25.59 -15.70
N PHE A 390 1.55 24.56 -15.66
CA PHE A 390 1.57 23.45 -16.60
C PHE A 390 0.49 23.68 -17.66
N THR A 391 0.90 23.80 -18.92
CA THR A 391 0.01 24.16 -20.03
C THR A 391 0.05 23.10 -21.12
N ILE A 392 -1.12 22.65 -21.57
CA ILE A 392 -1.27 21.87 -22.81
C ILE A 392 -2.03 22.75 -23.80
N ASP A 393 -1.41 23.07 -24.94
CA ASP A 393 -2.05 23.85 -25.98
C ASP A 393 -3.26 23.11 -26.59
N SER A 394 -4.15 23.86 -27.22
CA SER A 394 -5.34 23.32 -27.88
C SER A 394 -5.01 22.18 -28.85
N LEU A 395 -5.85 21.15 -28.82
CA LEU A 395 -5.78 19.91 -29.62
C LEU A 395 -4.54 19.05 -29.36
N LYS A 396 -3.74 19.33 -28.33
CA LYS A 396 -2.54 18.55 -27.99
C LYS A 396 -2.83 17.51 -26.95
N THR A 397 -2.11 16.40 -27.04
CA THR A 397 -2.28 15.26 -26.13
C THR A 397 -0.98 14.94 -25.41
N LEU A 398 -1.04 14.81 -24.08
CA LEU A 398 -0.07 14.10 -23.27
C LEU A 398 -0.55 12.65 -23.08
N ASN A 399 0.15 11.69 -23.68
CA ASN A 399 -0.20 10.26 -23.60
C ASN A 399 0.92 9.46 -22.94
N THR A 400 0.67 8.85 -21.78
CA THR A 400 1.67 8.02 -21.07
C THR A 400 1.52 6.52 -21.31
N THR A 401 0.70 6.12 -22.29
CA THR A 401 0.58 4.73 -22.77
C THR A 401 0.31 3.67 -21.68
N ASN A 402 -0.55 3.99 -20.71
CA ASN A 402 -0.84 3.16 -19.52
C ASN A 402 0.22 3.19 -18.42
N ASN A 403 1.01 4.26 -18.33
CA ASN A 403 1.96 4.49 -17.24
C ASN A 403 1.49 5.63 -16.32
N THR A 404 1.91 5.58 -15.06
CA THR A 404 1.54 6.60 -14.06
C THR A 404 2.03 7.99 -14.45
N LEU A 405 1.18 8.99 -14.25
CA LEU A 405 1.47 10.39 -14.48
C LEU A 405 1.35 11.20 -13.19
N SER A 406 2.37 11.99 -12.86
CA SER A 406 2.30 12.98 -11.78
C SER A 406 2.62 14.37 -12.32
N ILE A 407 1.79 15.36 -11.99
CA ILE A 407 2.01 16.77 -12.33
C ILE A 407 1.94 17.59 -11.05
N THR A 408 3.01 18.32 -10.78
CA THR A 408 3.13 19.30 -9.69
C THR A 408 3.25 20.69 -10.31
N SER A 409 2.35 21.60 -9.97
CA SER A 409 2.30 22.93 -10.61
C SER A 409 1.65 23.98 -9.70
N LYS A 410 1.95 25.25 -9.93
CA LYS A 410 1.21 26.37 -9.34
C LYS A 410 -0.21 26.47 -9.91
N SER A 411 -0.35 26.25 -11.22
CA SER A 411 -1.64 26.31 -11.94
C SER A 411 -1.60 25.42 -13.18
N MET A 412 -2.76 24.98 -13.65
CA MET A 412 -2.88 24.13 -14.83
C MET A 412 -3.81 24.77 -15.85
N SER A 413 -3.47 24.65 -17.14
CA SER A 413 -4.36 25.02 -18.25
C SER A 413 -4.32 23.93 -19.31
N LEU A 414 -5.47 23.29 -19.57
CA LEU A 414 -5.61 22.34 -20.67
C LEU A 414 -6.20 23.00 -21.92
N ASN A 415 -6.40 24.33 -21.90
CA ASN A 415 -7.08 25.07 -22.96
C ASN A 415 -8.42 24.38 -23.36
N THR A 416 -8.93 24.62 -24.57
CA THR A 416 -10.28 24.12 -24.94
C THR A 416 -10.36 22.60 -25.08
N ASP A 417 -9.26 21.96 -25.48
CA ASP A 417 -9.21 20.60 -26.02
C ASP A 417 -7.82 19.92 -25.88
N GLY A 418 -7.00 20.35 -24.91
CA GLY A 418 -5.78 19.67 -24.49
C GLY A 418 -6.05 18.44 -23.62
N VAL A 419 -5.58 17.27 -24.06
CA VAL A 419 -5.92 15.97 -23.45
C VAL A 419 -4.77 15.43 -22.59
N ILE A 420 -5.11 14.87 -21.42
CA ILE A 420 -4.22 14.03 -20.63
C ILE A 420 -4.75 12.59 -20.69
N ASN A 421 -3.90 11.65 -21.11
CA ASN A 421 -4.25 10.24 -21.22
C ASN A 421 -3.19 9.35 -20.56
N SER A 422 -3.50 8.84 -19.37
CA SER A 422 -2.72 7.79 -18.69
C SER A 422 -3.36 6.40 -18.81
N GLY A 423 -4.43 6.26 -19.59
CA GLY A 423 -5.09 4.99 -19.88
C GLY A 423 -5.51 4.24 -18.63
N THR A 424 -4.94 3.06 -18.41
CA THR A 424 -5.22 2.18 -17.26
C THR A 424 -4.37 2.49 -16.01
N ALA A 425 -3.46 3.46 -16.06
CA ALA A 425 -2.71 3.92 -14.89
C ALA A 425 -3.39 5.12 -14.22
N GLY A 426 -2.89 5.52 -13.04
CA GLY A 426 -3.39 6.68 -12.32
C GLY A 426 -2.76 8.00 -12.80
N THR A 427 -3.50 9.09 -12.67
CA THR A 427 -3.00 10.46 -12.82
C THR A 427 -3.09 11.17 -11.48
N THR A 428 -2.01 11.82 -11.06
CA THR A 428 -1.97 12.63 -9.83
C THR A 428 -1.64 14.08 -10.17
N LEU A 429 -2.48 15.02 -9.71
CA LEU A 429 -2.31 16.45 -9.91
C LEU A 429 -2.14 17.14 -8.55
N GLN A 430 -1.07 17.89 -8.36
CA GLN A 430 -0.71 18.48 -7.07
C GLN A 430 -0.29 19.94 -7.22
N VAL A 431 -0.50 20.70 -6.17
CA VAL A 431 0.06 22.06 -6.05
C VAL A 431 1.56 21.99 -5.80
N SER A 432 2.30 22.96 -6.33
CA SER A 432 3.75 23.07 -6.08
C SER A 432 4.10 23.73 -4.75
N GLN A 433 3.20 24.54 -4.17
CA GLN A 433 3.43 25.22 -2.90
C GLN A 433 2.48 24.71 -1.81
N SER A 434 3.03 24.54 -0.61
CA SER A 434 2.22 24.16 0.54
C SER A 434 1.24 25.27 0.91
N GLY A 435 -0.01 24.89 1.19
CA GLY A 435 -1.10 25.79 1.54
C GLY A 435 -1.89 26.34 0.35
N ASP A 436 -1.44 26.13 -0.88
CA ASP A 436 -2.21 26.53 -2.07
C ASP A 436 -3.56 25.82 -2.09
N THR A 437 -4.61 26.58 -2.42
CA THR A 437 -5.97 26.06 -2.56
C THR A 437 -6.21 25.54 -3.96
N ILE A 438 -7.10 24.54 -4.06
CA ILE A 438 -7.47 23.91 -5.32
C ILE A 438 -8.94 24.20 -5.61
N GLY A 439 -9.27 24.58 -6.84
CA GLY A 439 -10.63 24.83 -7.31
C GLY A 439 -11.03 23.85 -8.42
N LEU A 440 -12.16 23.15 -8.26
CA LEU A 440 -12.69 22.23 -9.26
C LEU A 440 -14.04 22.72 -9.80
N GLY A 441 -14.22 22.63 -11.12
CA GLY A 441 -15.37 23.20 -11.82
C GLY A 441 -15.33 24.73 -11.81
N GLY A 442 -16.30 25.36 -11.14
CA GLY A 442 -16.33 26.80 -10.84
C GLY A 442 -15.65 27.18 -9.52
N GLY A 443 -15.08 26.21 -8.79
CA GLY A 443 -14.57 26.42 -7.44
C GLY A 443 -13.37 27.36 -7.43
N ALA A 444 -13.29 28.21 -6.40
CA ALA A 444 -12.15 29.11 -6.23
C ALA A 444 -10.91 28.34 -5.76
N GLY A 445 -9.77 28.60 -6.40
CA GLY A 445 -8.49 28.03 -6.03
C GLY A 445 -7.35 28.70 -6.78
N VAL A 446 -6.13 28.56 -6.28
CA VAL A 446 -4.93 29.03 -6.99
C VAL A 446 -4.58 28.07 -8.13
N PHE A 447 -4.68 26.77 -7.84
CA PHE A 447 -4.68 25.72 -8.85
C PHE A 447 -6.13 25.40 -9.18
N SER A 448 -6.57 25.60 -10.43
CA SER A 448 -7.96 25.35 -10.82
C SER A 448 -8.08 24.44 -12.04
N LEU A 449 -9.15 23.65 -12.06
CA LEU A 449 -9.54 22.80 -13.18
C LEU A 449 -11.05 22.93 -13.37
N SER A 450 -11.47 23.35 -14.56
CA SER A 450 -12.89 23.40 -14.91
C SER A 450 -13.47 22.00 -15.13
N SER A 451 -14.80 21.90 -15.22
CA SER A 451 -15.46 20.64 -15.59
C SER A 451 -15.06 20.16 -16.98
N ALA A 452 -14.71 21.08 -17.89
CA ALA A 452 -14.18 20.75 -19.21
C ALA A 452 -12.76 20.19 -19.11
N ASP A 453 -11.90 20.74 -18.24
CA ASP A 453 -10.54 20.20 -18.02
C ASP A 453 -10.60 18.80 -17.43
N LEU A 454 -11.45 18.58 -16.42
CA LEU A 454 -11.65 17.27 -15.80
C LEU A 454 -12.14 16.20 -16.80
N ALA A 455 -12.99 16.59 -17.76
CA ALA A 455 -13.47 15.70 -18.81
C ALA A 455 -12.39 15.30 -19.82
N GLN A 456 -11.31 16.07 -19.93
CA GLN A 456 -10.18 15.83 -20.83
C GLN A 456 -9.12 14.88 -20.25
N ILE A 457 -9.29 14.45 -19.00
CA ILE A 457 -8.38 13.53 -18.33
C ILE A 457 -8.91 12.11 -18.41
N THR A 458 -8.17 11.22 -19.08
CA THR A 458 -8.42 9.78 -19.13
C THR A 458 -7.39 9.06 -18.26
N ALA A 459 -7.85 8.34 -17.22
CA ALA A 459 -7.04 7.60 -16.26
C ALA A 459 -7.84 6.42 -15.65
N SER A 460 -7.22 5.51 -14.92
CA SER A 460 -7.96 4.55 -14.08
C SER A 460 -8.50 5.18 -12.79
N ASN A 461 -7.76 6.14 -12.25
CA ASN A 461 -8.13 6.99 -11.12
C ASN A 461 -7.47 8.35 -11.31
N LEU A 462 -8.22 9.41 -11.04
CA LEU A 462 -7.69 10.78 -10.98
C LEU A 462 -7.55 11.17 -9.52
N THR A 463 -6.34 11.47 -9.08
CA THR A 463 -6.06 12.02 -7.74
C THR A 463 -5.73 13.50 -7.85
N ILE A 464 -6.41 14.34 -7.09
CA ILE A 464 -6.17 15.78 -7.04
C ILE A 464 -5.88 16.18 -5.60
N GLY A 465 -4.76 16.86 -5.42
CA GLY A 465 -4.25 17.25 -4.12
C GLY A 465 -3.31 16.23 -3.48
N SER A 466 -2.88 16.52 -2.27
CA SER A 466 -1.85 15.87 -1.49
C SER A 466 -1.97 16.32 -0.02
N ALA A 467 -1.01 15.91 0.81
CA ALA A 467 -0.93 16.36 2.21
C ALA A 467 -0.41 17.79 2.38
N THR A 468 -0.08 18.50 1.30
CA THR A 468 0.53 19.84 1.36
C THR A 468 -0.39 20.97 0.92
N ASN A 469 -1.45 20.72 0.13
CA ASN A 469 -2.40 21.78 -0.25
C ASN A 469 -3.28 22.25 0.92
N GLY A 470 -3.86 23.43 0.74
CA GLY A 470 -4.98 23.92 1.54
C GLY A 470 -6.31 23.30 1.11
N THR A 471 -7.38 24.06 1.25
CA THR A 471 -8.74 23.64 0.90
C THR A 471 -8.91 23.31 -0.58
N ILE A 472 -9.64 22.23 -0.87
CA ILE A 472 -10.23 21.96 -2.19
C ILE A 472 -11.67 22.48 -2.20
N THR A 473 -11.99 23.36 -3.14
CA THR A 473 -13.36 23.84 -3.37
C THR A 473 -13.89 23.25 -4.67
N VAL A 474 -15.07 22.63 -4.60
CA VAL A 474 -15.73 21.97 -5.74
C VAL A 474 -17.03 22.70 -6.04
N ASP A 475 -17.28 23.05 -7.30
CA ASP A 475 -18.48 23.77 -7.72
C ASP A 475 -18.85 23.37 -9.15
N GLY A 476 -20.03 22.77 -9.35
CA GLY A 476 -20.53 22.49 -10.71
C GLY A 476 -19.72 21.46 -11.50
N VAL A 477 -19.05 20.51 -10.84
CA VAL A 477 -18.35 19.43 -11.54
C VAL A 477 -19.38 18.47 -12.15
N THR A 478 -19.39 18.35 -13.48
CA THR A 478 -20.31 17.48 -14.21
C THR A 478 -19.58 16.25 -14.73
N SER A 479 -19.77 15.10 -14.08
CA SER A 479 -19.25 13.76 -14.39
C SER A 479 -17.78 13.69 -14.82
N THR A 480 -16.93 13.13 -13.96
CA THR A 480 -15.61 12.64 -14.37
C THR A 480 -15.76 11.26 -15.02
N SER A 481 -15.04 11.01 -16.13
CA SER A 481 -15.04 9.70 -16.82
C SER A 481 -14.44 8.57 -15.97
N THR A 482 -13.88 8.90 -14.80
CA THR A 482 -13.07 8.05 -13.94
C THR A 482 -13.39 8.32 -12.45
N PRO A 483 -13.14 7.36 -11.55
CA PRO A 483 -13.11 7.61 -10.11
C PRO A 483 -12.21 8.80 -9.77
N LEU A 484 -12.69 9.68 -8.90
CA LEU A 484 -11.97 10.87 -8.44
C LEU A 484 -11.59 10.71 -6.97
N THR A 485 -10.33 10.98 -6.66
CA THR A 485 -9.80 11.05 -5.30
C THR A 485 -9.37 12.49 -5.01
N LEU A 486 -9.90 13.08 -3.94
CA LEU A 486 -9.55 14.42 -3.47
C LEU A 486 -8.78 14.30 -2.16
N ILE A 487 -7.59 14.90 -2.09
CA ILE A 487 -6.72 14.86 -0.91
C ILE A 487 -6.42 16.29 -0.45
N ALA A 488 -6.87 16.63 0.76
CA ALA A 488 -6.65 17.89 1.44
C ALA A 488 -6.39 17.66 2.94
N ASN A 489 -5.58 16.66 3.28
CA ASN A 489 -5.34 16.21 4.66
C ASN A 489 -4.23 16.98 5.40
N SER A 490 -3.90 18.19 4.95
CA SER A 490 -3.06 19.12 5.70
C SER A 490 -3.76 19.60 6.97
N GLY A 491 -3.01 20.14 7.95
CA GLY A 491 -3.55 20.48 9.27
C GLY A 491 -4.81 21.34 9.30
N ALA A 492 -5.06 22.18 8.28
CA ALA A 492 -6.29 22.98 8.12
C ALA A 492 -6.97 22.76 6.76
N GLY A 493 -6.55 21.75 5.99
CA GLY A 493 -7.15 21.43 4.70
C GLY A 493 -8.60 20.95 4.88
N ALA A 494 -9.44 21.28 3.90
CA ALA A 494 -10.86 20.95 3.85
C ALA A 494 -11.26 20.56 2.43
N VAL A 495 -12.42 19.92 2.27
CA VAL A 495 -13.06 19.72 0.96
C VAL A 495 -14.49 20.24 1.00
N ASN A 496 -14.76 21.31 0.24
CA ASN A 496 -16.03 22.04 0.29
C ASN A 496 -16.74 21.96 -1.07
N PHE A 497 -17.98 21.47 -1.09
CA PHE A 497 -18.86 21.52 -2.26
C PHE A 497 -19.73 22.77 -2.17
N SER A 498 -19.64 23.68 -3.13
CA SER A 498 -20.25 25.02 -3.04
C SER A 498 -20.94 25.45 -4.34
N SER A 499 -21.90 26.37 -4.21
CA SER A 499 -22.63 27.09 -5.28
C SER A 499 -23.47 26.23 -6.23
N THR A 500 -22.87 25.31 -6.99
CA THR A 500 -23.55 24.50 -8.02
C THR A 500 -23.37 23.01 -7.76
N ALA A 501 -24.45 22.24 -7.93
CA ALA A 501 -24.47 20.80 -7.74
C ALA A 501 -23.38 20.08 -8.54
N SER A 502 -22.79 19.03 -7.94
CA SER A 502 -21.70 18.26 -8.54
C SER A 502 -22.05 16.78 -8.67
N SER A 503 -21.52 16.13 -9.70
CA SER A 503 -21.78 14.72 -10.01
C SER A 503 -20.50 13.96 -10.35
N PHE A 504 -20.36 12.73 -9.84
CA PHE A 504 -19.18 11.89 -10.02
C PHE A 504 -19.56 10.45 -10.35
N ASN A 505 -18.62 9.70 -10.94
CA ASN A 505 -18.76 8.25 -10.99
C ASN A 505 -18.58 7.67 -9.59
N SER A 506 -17.37 7.69 -9.06
CA SER A 506 -17.08 7.38 -7.66
C SER A 506 -16.18 8.48 -7.10
N LEU A 507 -16.36 8.79 -5.82
CA LEU A 507 -15.66 9.87 -5.15
C LEU A 507 -15.03 9.36 -3.86
N THR A 508 -13.72 9.58 -3.72
CA THR A 508 -12.98 9.39 -2.48
C THR A 508 -12.48 10.75 -2.01
N VAL A 509 -12.69 11.07 -0.73
CA VAL A 509 -12.28 12.32 -0.09
C VAL A 509 -11.46 12.00 1.15
N ASP A 510 -10.31 12.64 1.26
CA ASP A 510 -9.47 12.65 2.46
C ASP A 510 -9.14 14.10 2.83
N ALA A 511 -9.73 14.60 3.91
CA ALA A 511 -9.63 16.00 4.34
C ALA A 511 -9.00 16.15 5.72
N GLY A 512 -8.36 17.28 5.97
CA GLY A 512 -7.74 17.61 7.25
C GLY A 512 -8.75 18.10 8.28
N THR A 513 -8.26 18.86 9.28
CA THR A 513 -9.14 19.37 10.37
C THR A 513 -10.14 20.43 9.92
N GLY A 514 -10.02 20.94 8.69
CA GLY A 514 -10.99 21.84 8.10
C GLY A 514 -12.32 21.17 7.71
N GLY A 515 -12.36 19.83 7.65
CA GLY A 515 -13.60 19.09 7.46
C GLY A 515 -13.99 18.82 6.00
N VAL A 516 -15.16 18.23 5.84
CA VAL A 516 -15.83 18.05 4.56
C VAL A 516 -17.22 18.65 4.65
N ASP A 517 -17.53 19.58 3.75
CA ASP A 517 -18.85 20.22 3.70
C ASP A 517 -19.51 19.95 2.34
N PHE A 518 -20.59 19.16 2.35
CA PHE A 518 -21.48 18.95 1.22
C PHE A 518 -22.51 20.09 1.14
N GLY A 519 -22.01 21.29 0.86
CA GLY A 519 -22.80 22.53 0.85
C GLY A 519 -23.85 22.65 -0.26
N VAL A 520 -23.81 21.75 -1.25
CA VAL A 520 -24.72 21.67 -2.40
C VAL A 520 -24.94 20.21 -2.76
N ASN A 521 -25.91 19.94 -3.64
CA ASN A 521 -26.23 18.57 -4.02
C ASN A 521 -25.01 17.86 -4.62
N VAL A 522 -24.71 16.67 -4.11
CA VAL A 522 -23.66 15.79 -4.61
C VAL A 522 -24.26 14.46 -5.01
N THR A 523 -24.01 14.06 -6.25
CA THR A 523 -24.51 12.81 -6.80
C THR A 523 -23.35 11.89 -7.19
N THR A 524 -23.38 10.62 -6.79
CA THR A 524 -22.44 9.61 -7.28
C THR A 524 -23.17 8.39 -7.84
N THR A 525 -22.77 7.92 -9.02
CA THR A 525 -23.31 6.68 -9.61
C THR A 525 -22.67 5.41 -9.04
N GLY A 526 -21.53 5.57 -8.37
CA GLY A 526 -20.78 4.55 -7.64
C GLY A 526 -20.56 4.98 -6.20
N ASN A 527 -19.42 4.59 -5.62
CA ASN A 527 -19.18 4.72 -4.18
C ASN A 527 -18.81 6.14 -3.76
N LEU A 528 -19.14 6.49 -2.52
CA LEU A 528 -18.66 7.67 -1.81
C LEU A 528 -17.88 7.21 -0.58
N SER A 529 -16.60 7.56 -0.50
CA SER A 529 -15.76 7.28 0.66
C SER A 529 -15.17 8.58 1.19
N VAL A 530 -15.45 8.91 2.44
CA VAL A 530 -15.05 10.17 3.07
C VAL A 530 -14.28 9.86 4.35
N THR A 531 -13.04 10.34 4.41
CA THR A 531 -12.24 10.42 5.64
C THR A 531 -11.95 11.88 5.93
N SER A 532 -12.12 12.30 7.18
CA SER A 532 -11.91 13.69 7.57
C SER A 532 -11.34 13.84 8.97
N GLY A 533 -10.33 14.69 9.10
CA GLY A 533 -9.88 15.19 10.40
C GLY A 533 -10.80 16.26 11.00
N GLY A 534 -11.79 16.73 10.24
CA GLY A 534 -12.79 17.71 10.64
C GLY A 534 -14.19 17.10 10.75
N ALA A 535 -15.21 17.95 10.95
CA ALA A 535 -16.59 17.50 10.86
C ALA A 535 -16.95 17.17 9.39
N ILE A 536 -17.86 16.22 9.21
CA ILE A 536 -18.48 15.92 7.91
C ILE A 536 -19.91 16.46 7.99
N THR A 537 -20.25 17.47 7.18
CA THR A 537 -21.56 18.13 7.18
C THR A 537 -22.21 18.09 5.80
N ASP A 538 -23.53 18.16 5.76
CA ASP A 538 -24.29 18.44 4.54
C ASP A 538 -25.27 19.60 4.73
N THR A 539 -25.50 20.33 3.64
CA THR A 539 -26.66 21.22 3.52
C THR A 539 -27.34 21.04 2.17
N GLY A 540 -26.62 20.54 1.16
CA GLY A 540 -27.21 19.96 -0.04
C GLY A 540 -27.49 18.47 0.10
N ALA A 541 -28.32 17.95 -0.80
CA ALA A 541 -28.70 16.54 -0.79
C ALA A 541 -27.58 15.64 -1.34
N LEU A 542 -27.30 14.54 -0.65
CA LEU A 542 -26.45 13.45 -1.11
C LEU A 542 -27.30 12.41 -1.82
N THR A 543 -27.01 12.13 -3.09
CA THR A 543 -27.68 11.07 -3.88
C THR A 543 -26.65 10.06 -4.32
N ILE A 544 -26.52 8.95 -3.57
CA ILE A 544 -25.39 8.02 -3.70
C ILE A 544 -25.92 6.63 -4.06
N ALA A 545 -25.55 6.17 -5.26
CA ALA A 545 -26.00 4.87 -5.74
C ALA A 545 -25.18 3.69 -5.16
N GLY A 546 -23.87 3.91 -4.96
CA GLY A 546 -22.95 2.92 -4.41
C GLY A 546 -22.91 2.89 -2.89
N THR A 547 -21.88 2.25 -2.33
CA THR A 547 -21.64 2.22 -0.88
C THR A 547 -21.14 3.59 -0.41
N SER A 548 -21.62 4.01 0.77
CA SER A 548 -21.20 5.24 1.44
C SER A 548 -20.45 4.94 2.73
N ILE A 549 -19.25 5.49 2.89
CA ILE A 549 -18.45 5.39 4.11
C ILE A 549 -18.08 6.79 4.55
N PHE A 550 -18.43 7.14 5.79
CA PHE A 550 -18.07 8.40 6.41
C PHE A 550 -17.28 8.13 7.69
N THR A 551 -16.07 8.66 7.75
CA THR A 551 -15.16 8.47 8.88
C THR A 551 -14.57 9.79 9.33
N THR A 552 -14.67 10.09 10.63
CA THR A 552 -13.81 11.10 11.25
C THR A 552 -12.61 10.45 11.91
N ASP A 553 -11.39 10.82 11.49
CA ASP A 553 -10.14 10.17 11.93
C ASP A 553 -9.42 10.93 13.04
N VAL A 554 -9.86 12.16 13.32
CA VAL A 554 -9.47 12.96 14.49
C VAL A 554 -10.58 12.91 15.54
N ALA A 555 -10.16 12.83 16.81
CA ALA A 555 -11.08 12.68 17.93
C ALA A 555 -12.08 13.84 18.05
N ASN A 556 -13.31 13.50 18.46
CA ASN A 556 -14.38 14.43 18.85
C ASN A 556 -15.02 15.22 17.69
N GLN A 557 -14.83 14.75 16.46
CA GLN A 557 -15.45 15.34 15.27
C GLN A 557 -16.73 14.59 14.91
N ALA A 558 -17.77 15.34 14.56
CA ALA A 558 -19.10 14.82 14.27
C ALA A 558 -19.31 14.52 12.77
N ILE A 559 -20.23 13.61 12.50
CA ILE A 559 -20.84 13.38 11.18
C ILE A 559 -22.29 13.87 11.26
N LEU A 560 -22.64 14.88 10.46
CA LEU A 560 -23.98 15.46 10.39
C LEU A 560 -24.45 15.39 8.94
N LEU A 561 -25.21 14.34 8.62
CA LEU A 561 -25.85 14.14 7.32
C LEU A 561 -27.37 14.33 7.46
N ASP A 562 -27.80 15.53 7.85
CA ASP A 562 -29.16 15.81 8.31
C ASP A 562 -30.10 16.39 7.25
N ASN A 563 -29.64 16.47 6.00
CA ASN A 563 -30.50 16.88 4.90
C ASN A 563 -31.59 15.82 4.63
N THR A 564 -32.86 16.22 4.73
CA THR A 564 -34.00 15.31 4.53
C THR A 564 -34.06 14.71 3.12
N SER A 565 -33.49 15.39 2.12
CA SER A 565 -33.51 14.95 0.72
C SER A 565 -32.35 14.00 0.37
N ASN A 566 -31.53 13.60 1.34
CA ASN A 566 -30.52 12.57 1.13
C ASN A 566 -31.17 11.26 0.66
N ALA A 567 -30.49 10.57 -0.26
CA ALA A 567 -30.90 9.30 -0.82
C ALA A 567 -29.69 8.38 -1.01
N PHE A 568 -29.67 7.27 -0.27
CA PHE A 568 -28.61 6.26 -0.31
C PHE A 568 -29.20 4.93 -0.75
N THR A 569 -28.77 4.39 -1.90
CA THR A 569 -29.26 3.07 -2.35
C THR A 569 -28.30 1.93 -2.03
N GLY A 570 -27.02 2.24 -1.80
CA GLY A 570 -26.05 1.29 -1.24
C GLY A 570 -25.99 1.38 0.28
N ALA A 571 -25.18 0.49 0.87
CA ALA A 571 -25.01 0.45 2.32
C ALA A 571 -24.26 1.69 2.84
N VAL A 572 -24.64 2.18 4.02
CA VAL A 572 -24.05 3.36 4.67
C VAL A 572 -23.31 2.96 5.95
N SER A 573 -22.08 3.43 6.12
CA SER A 573 -21.28 3.24 7.35
C SER A 573 -20.90 4.58 7.95
N LEU A 574 -21.11 4.75 9.27
CA LEU A 574 -20.82 5.96 10.02
C LEU A 574 -19.79 5.64 11.11
N ASN A 575 -18.61 6.26 11.05
CA ASN A 575 -17.54 5.98 12.00
C ASN A 575 -16.95 7.26 12.56
N THR A 576 -16.88 7.40 13.89
CA THR A 576 -16.24 8.54 14.53
C THR A 576 -15.12 8.12 15.47
N SER A 577 -14.08 8.95 15.57
CA SER A 577 -13.00 8.78 16.53
C SER A 577 -13.27 9.57 17.81
N GLY A 578 -12.89 9.02 18.97
CA GLY A 578 -13.10 9.69 20.27
C GLY A 578 -14.57 9.83 20.62
N THR A 579 -15.04 11.05 20.93
CA THR A 579 -16.41 11.32 21.39
C THR A 579 -17.30 12.00 20.34
N GLY A 580 -17.12 11.70 19.05
CA GLY A 580 -17.92 12.30 17.96
C GLY A 580 -19.33 11.68 17.86
N ASP A 581 -20.32 12.52 17.55
CA ASP A 581 -21.70 12.10 17.23
C ASP A 581 -21.84 11.77 15.73
N ALA A 582 -22.84 10.95 15.37
CA ALA A 582 -23.20 10.68 13.98
C ALA A 582 -24.72 10.75 13.78
N THR A 583 -25.15 11.60 12.85
CA THR A 583 -26.54 11.77 12.45
C THR A 583 -26.69 11.51 10.95
N LEU A 584 -27.72 10.76 10.58
CA LEU A 584 -28.14 10.51 9.20
C LEU A 584 -29.65 10.69 9.08
N VAL A 585 -30.08 11.55 8.17
CA VAL A 585 -31.46 11.69 7.73
C VAL A 585 -31.52 11.36 6.25
N SER A 586 -32.52 10.59 5.82
CA SER A 586 -32.76 10.28 4.41
C SER A 586 -34.26 10.13 4.16
N ASN A 587 -34.74 10.53 2.98
CA ASN A 587 -36.13 10.31 2.54
C ASN A 587 -36.21 9.17 1.50
N ASN A 588 -35.33 8.19 1.64
CA ASN A 588 -35.30 6.96 0.87
C ASN A 588 -34.92 5.82 1.82
N ALA A 589 -35.31 4.59 1.50
CA ALA A 589 -34.88 3.42 2.27
C ALA A 589 -33.36 3.39 2.43
N VAL A 590 -32.89 3.10 3.65
CA VAL A 590 -31.46 3.04 3.99
C VAL A 590 -31.10 1.63 4.42
N THR A 591 -29.94 1.15 3.95
CA THR A 591 -29.26 0.00 4.56
C THR A 591 -28.09 0.48 5.40
N LEU A 592 -28.22 0.42 6.71
CA LEU A 592 -27.14 0.73 7.65
C LEU A 592 -26.20 -0.48 7.76
N SER A 593 -24.92 -0.25 7.52
CA SER A 593 -23.84 -1.21 7.71
C SER A 593 -23.16 -0.99 9.07
N THR A 594 -22.05 -1.67 9.31
CA THR A 594 -21.25 -1.52 10.53
C THR A 594 -20.92 -0.04 10.77
N SER A 595 -21.31 0.47 11.93
CA SER A 595 -21.14 1.87 12.32
C SER A 595 -20.66 1.96 13.76
N THR A 596 -19.51 2.61 13.99
CA THR A 596 -18.90 2.76 15.32
C THR A 596 -18.80 4.23 15.68
N VAL A 597 -19.59 4.68 16.64
CA VAL A 597 -19.75 6.09 16.98
C VAL A 597 -19.33 6.35 18.42
N GLY A 598 -18.55 7.41 18.64
CA GLY A 598 -18.04 7.80 19.94
C GLY A 598 -19.11 8.13 20.97
N ARG A 599 -20.20 8.79 20.56
CA ARG A 599 -21.30 9.23 21.43
C ARG A 599 -22.67 8.80 20.92
N ASN A 600 -23.42 9.66 20.23
CA ASN A 600 -24.78 9.36 19.78
C ASN A 600 -24.80 8.96 18.31
N LEU A 601 -25.49 7.85 18.00
CA LEU A 601 -25.84 7.44 16.64
C LEU A 601 -27.34 7.69 16.43
N SER A 602 -27.69 8.60 15.52
CA SER A 602 -29.07 8.92 15.15
C SER A 602 -29.31 8.68 13.66
N VAL A 603 -30.24 7.79 13.33
CA VAL A 603 -30.65 7.52 11.93
C VAL A 603 -32.16 7.71 11.81
N THR A 604 -32.59 8.55 10.88
CA THR A 604 -34.00 8.80 10.56
C THR A 604 -34.24 8.56 9.07
N VAL A 605 -35.12 7.62 8.75
CA VAL A 605 -35.56 7.30 7.39
C VAL A 605 -37.01 7.76 7.22
N GLY A 606 -37.23 8.75 6.35
CA GLY A 606 -38.54 9.35 6.14
C GLY A 606 -39.22 8.94 4.84
N GLY A 607 -40.46 9.38 4.65
CA GLY A 607 -41.22 9.31 3.40
C GLY A 607 -41.72 7.90 3.08
N ASP A 608 -42.32 7.24 4.08
CA ASP A 608 -42.86 5.88 4.01
C ASP A 608 -41.79 4.82 3.66
N ASN A 609 -40.54 5.05 4.08
CA ASN A 609 -39.42 4.18 3.77
C ASN A 609 -38.93 3.41 4.99
N SER A 610 -38.47 2.20 4.74
CA SER A 610 -37.94 1.31 5.77
C SER A 610 -36.42 1.51 6.01
N LEU A 611 -35.98 1.17 7.22
CA LEU A 611 -34.56 1.08 7.59
C LEU A 611 -34.14 -0.38 7.75
N ASN A 612 -33.13 -0.81 6.98
CA ASN A 612 -32.52 -2.12 7.13
C ASN A 612 -31.17 -2.02 7.86
N VAL A 613 -31.00 -2.72 8.98
CA VAL A 613 -29.77 -2.77 9.78
C VAL A 613 -29.02 -4.07 9.48
N ALA A 614 -28.05 -3.97 8.57
CA ALA A 614 -27.30 -5.09 8.01
C ALA A 614 -25.93 -5.32 8.69
N GLY A 615 -25.47 -4.41 9.54
CA GLY A 615 -24.22 -4.55 10.29
C GLY A 615 -24.31 -3.92 11.68
N ALA A 616 -23.34 -4.25 12.53
CA ALA A 616 -23.38 -3.88 13.94
C ALA A 616 -23.26 -2.36 14.15
N GLY A 617 -24.12 -1.80 15.00
CA GLY A 617 -24.07 -0.41 15.46
C GLY A 617 -23.56 -0.32 16.90
N SER A 618 -22.51 0.46 17.13
CA SER A 618 -22.04 0.74 18.49
C SER A 618 -21.94 2.24 18.75
N ALA A 619 -22.41 2.67 19.92
CA ALA A 619 -22.37 4.07 20.33
C ALA A 619 -21.98 4.20 21.82
N GLY A 620 -21.18 5.21 22.17
CA GLY A 620 -20.79 5.43 23.58
C GLY A 620 -21.95 5.88 24.48
N ASP A 621 -22.80 6.77 23.95
CA ASP A 621 -23.96 7.33 24.64
C ASP A 621 -25.24 6.61 24.16
N SER A 622 -25.95 7.12 23.16
CA SER A 622 -27.25 6.59 22.72
C SER A 622 -27.28 6.12 21.26
N ILE A 623 -28.21 5.23 20.95
CA ILE A 623 -28.58 4.85 19.58
C ILE A 623 -30.07 5.17 19.37
N SER A 624 -30.41 5.95 18.36
CA SER A 624 -31.79 6.28 17.97
C SER A 624 -32.00 5.94 16.51
N LEU A 625 -32.84 4.94 16.21
CA LEU A 625 -33.20 4.52 14.86
C LEU A 625 -34.68 4.75 14.63
N ARG A 626 -35.02 5.51 13.58
CA ARG A 626 -36.40 5.87 13.24
C ARG A 626 -36.65 5.60 11.75
N ALA A 627 -37.78 5.01 11.43
CA ALA A 627 -38.26 4.84 10.06
C ALA A 627 -39.75 5.16 10.01
N ASP A 628 -40.22 5.75 8.91
CA ASP A 628 -41.64 6.02 8.69
C ASP A 628 -42.42 4.73 8.30
N ASP A 629 -41.72 3.64 7.94
CA ASP A 629 -42.30 2.31 7.66
C ASP A 629 -41.61 1.26 8.56
N ASP A 630 -41.04 0.19 8.00
CA ASP A 630 -40.41 -0.88 8.79
C ASP A 630 -39.00 -0.53 9.31
N ILE A 631 -38.63 -1.14 10.44
CA ILE A 631 -37.22 -1.31 10.82
C ILE A 631 -36.89 -2.80 10.87
N ILE A 632 -35.93 -3.22 10.05
CA ILE A 632 -35.57 -4.62 9.86
C ILE A 632 -34.11 -4.83 10.24
N PHE A 633 -33.83 -5.73 11.16
CA PHE A 633 -32.48 -6.13 11.54
C PHE A 633 -32.13 -7.50 10.97
N THR A 634 -30.95 -7.58 10.36
CA THR A 634 -30.34 -8.86 10.01
C THR A 634 -29.67 -9.49 11.23
N ALA A 635 -29.27 -10.75 11.15
CA ALA A 635 -28.52 -11.43 12.21
C ALA A 635 -27.14 -10.81 12.51
N ALA A 636 -26.67 -9.88 11.67
CA ALA A 636 -25.44 -9.11 11.91
C ALA A 636 -25.71 -7.68 12.42
N GLY A 637 -26.98 -7.29 12.56
CA GLY A 637 -27.42 -5.93 12.92
C GLY A 637 -27.39 -5.62 14.41
N ASP A 638 -26.47 -6.20 15.18
CA ASP A 638 -26.42 -6.00 16.63
C ASP A 638 -26.27 -4.52 17.01
N LEU A 639 -26.93 -4.08 18.07
CA LEU A 639 -26.78 -2.74 18.63
C LEU A 639 -26.13 -2.83 20.01
N THR A 640 -25.14 -1.97 20.29
CA THR A 640 -24.50 -1.95 21.62
C THR A 640 -24.18 -0.52 22.07
N THR A 641 -24.61 -0.19 23.28
CA THR A 641 -24.16 1.00 24.02
C THR A 641 -23.50 0.60 25.35
N THR A 642 -22.70 1.50 25.94
CA THR A 642 -22.11 1.25 27.26
C THR A 642 -23.04 1.68 28.39
N SER A 643 -23.63 2.88 28.27
CA SER A 643 -24.45 3.45 29.35
C SER A 643 -25.68 4.23 28.92
N GLY A 644 -25.87 4.54 27.63
CA GLY A 644 -27.04 5.29 27.18
C GLY A 644 -28.05 4.44 26.43
N ASN A 645 -29.16 5.09 26.08
CA ASN A 645 -30.38 4.40 25.70
C ASN A 645 -30.33 3.92 24.24
N ILE A 646 -31.04 2.83 23.98
CA ILE A 646 -31.36 2.39 22.62
C ILE A 646 -32.84 2.71 22.37
N THR A 647 -33.13 3.48 21.34
CA THR A 647 -34.49 3.83 20.91
C THR A 647 -34.68 3.41 19.47
N VAL A 648 -35.72 2.62 19.19
CA VAL A 648 -36.08 2.16 17.85
C VAL A 648 -37.56 2.46 17.63
N THR A 649 -37.89 3.15 16.54
CA THR A 649 -39.27 3.57 16.23
C THR A 649 -39.56 3.30 14.75
N ALA A 650 -40.28 2.22 14.48
CA ALA A 650 -40.97 2.01 13.21
C ALA A 650 -42.29 2.82 13.20
N ASP A 651 -42.81 3.17 12.03
CA ASP A 651 -43.96 4.07 11.86
C ASP A 651 -43.80 5.43 12.55
N ASN A 652 -42.65 6.09 12.36
CA ASN A 652 -42.29 7.29 13.12
C ASN A 652 -43.18 8.52 12.81
N ASP A 653 -43.85 8.60 11.66
CA ASP A 653 -44.71 9.72 11.29
C ASP A 653 -46.18 9.55 11.73
N LEU A 654 -46.56 8.33 12.16
CA LEU A 654 -47.89 7.97 12.66
C LEU A 654 -49.02 8.32 11.68
N ASP A 655 -48.70 8.41 10.41
CA ASP A 655 -49.69 8.69 9.39
C ASP A 655 -50.53 7.41 9.14
N LYS A 656 -51.74 7.55 8.58
CA LYS A 656 -52.64 6.41 8.33
C LYS A 656 -52.68 6.04 6.85
N ASN A 657 -51.53 6.10 6.18
CA ASN A 657 -51.48 5.86 4.74
C ASN A 657 -51.48 4.37 4.34
N GLY A 658 -51.39 3.46 5.31
CA GLY A 658 -51.52 2.02 5.12
C GLY A 658 -50.19 1.27 4.97
N SER A 659 -49.05 1.95 5.12
CA SER A 659 -47.71 1.37 5.24
C SER A 659 -47.32 1.25 6.72
N GLY A 660 -48.16 0.58 7.52
CA GLY A 660 -47.89 0.43 8.96
C GLY A 660 -46.49 -0.15 9.18
N GLY A 661 -45.77 0.33 10.20
CA GLY A 661 -44.38 -0.04 10.42
C GLY A 661 -44.21 -1.15 11.44
N ALA A 662 -43.58 -2.25 11.04
CA ALA A 662 -43.13 -3.34 11.90
C ALA A 662 -41.68 -3.14 12.36
N LEU A 663 -41.36 -3.69 13.54
CA LEU A 663 -39.98 -3.84 14.00
C LEU A 663 -39.61 -5.31 13.97
N THR A 664 -38.70 -5.70 13.07
CA THR A 664 -38.30 -7.11 12.91
C THR A 664 -36.84 -7.33 13.27
N MET A 665 -36.57 -8.14 14.28
CA MET A 665 -35.23 -8.65 14.58
C MET A 665 -35.07 -10.08 14.04
N ALA A 666 -34.06 -10.31 13.21
CA ALA A 666 -33.71 -11.66 12.81
C ALA A 666 -33.21 -12.48 14.01
N ASN A 667 -33.42 -13.79 13.95
CA ASN A 667 -32.91 -14.71 14.99
C ASN A 667 -31.40 -14.55 15.18
N GLY A 668 -30.98 -14.33 16.43
CA GLY A 668 -29.59 -14.10 16.82
C GLY A 668 -29.16 -12.63 16.89
N THR A 669 -29.98 -11.68 16.45
CA THR A 669 -29.71 -10.24 16.63
C THR A 669 -29.76 -9.86 18.11
N VAL A 670 -28.79 -9.08 18.57
CA VAL A 670 -28.69 -8.59 19.95
C VAL A 670 -28.76 -7.06 20.02
N MET A 671 -29.64 -6.51 20.86
CA MET A 671 -29.59 -5.11 21.30
C MET A 671 -29.18 -5.04 22.76
N ASN A 672 -28.04 -4.42 23.07
CA ASN A 672 -27.52 -4.30 24.42
C ASN A 672 -27.33 -2.83 24.80
N ALA A 673 -28.18 -2.32 25.70
CA ALA A 673 -28.13 -0.93 26.15
C ALA A 673 -27.18 -0.71 27.35
N GLY A 674 -26.43 -1.73 27.80
CA GLY A 674 -25.55 -1.62 28.96
C GLY A 674 -26.32 -1.22 30.22
N SER A 675 -26.04 -0.06 30.80
CA SER A 675 -26.82 0.50 31.93
C SER A 675 -27.99 1.41 31.51
N GLY A 676 -28.17 1.68 30.21
CA GLY A 676 -29.26 2.49 29.66
C GLY A 676 -30.56 1.71 29.47
N THR A 677 -31.63 2.38 29.04
CA THR A 677 -32.94 1.75 28.78
C THR A 677 -33.11 1.39 27.30
N LEU A 678 -33.99 0.43 27.01
CA LEU A 678 -34.45 0.15 25.64
C LEU A 678 -35.89 0.61 25.46
N VAL A 679 -36.16 1.34 24.39
CA VAL A 679 -37.50 1.80 24.00
C VAL A 679 -37.75 1.43 22.55
N LEU A 680 -38.62 0.46 22.32
CA LEU A 680 -38.93 -0.07 21.00
C LEU A 680 -40.41 0.19 20.68
N SER A 681 -40.69 0.82 19.55
CA SER A 681 -42.04 1.18 19.13
C SER A 681 -42.28 0.80 17.66
N ALA A 682 -43.49 0.34 17.38
CA ALA A 682 -43.99 0.00 16.05
C ALA A 682 -45.51 0.27 15.99
N ASP A 683 -46.08 0.40 14.78
CA ASP A 683 -47.54 0.30 14.62
C ASP A 683 -47.94 -1.18 14.56
N GLU A 684 -47.23 -1.96 13.76
CA GLU A 684 -47.42 -3.40 13.63
C GLU A 684 -46.63 -4.18 14.70
N ASP A 685 -46.33 -5.45 14.42
CA ASP A 685 -45.69 -6.34 15.38
C ASP A 685 -44.23 -5.93 15.65
N ILE A 686 -43.81 -6.12 16.90
CA ILE A 686 -42.41 -6.12 17.32
C ILE A 686 -41.95 -7.59 17.40
N THR A 687 -41.16 -8.03 16.45
CA THR A 687 -40.50 -9.34 16.47
C THR A 687 -39.13 -9.23 17.13
N LEU A 688 -38.92 -9.94 18.23
CA LEU A 688 -37.70 -9.85 19.05
C LEU A 688 -36.64 -10.88 18.65
N GLY A 689 -35.38 -10.46 18.75
CA GLY A 689 -34.23 -11.34 18.98
C GLY A 689 -33.89 -11.29 20.47
N LEU A 690 -32.65 -10.97 20.83
CA LEU A 690 -32.27 -10.69 22.22
C LEU A 690 -32.19 -9.17 22.47
N VAL A 691 -32.96 -8.67 23.44
CA VAL A 691 -32.81 -7.33 24.01
C VAL A 691 -32.26 -7.42 25.43
N LYS A 692 -31.27 -6.59 25.76
CA LYS A 692 -30.49 -6.71 27.00
C LYS A 692 -30.19 -5.35 27.64
N THR A 693 -30.41 -5.25 28.95
CA THR A 693 -29.98 -4.12 29.79
C THR A 693 -29.73 -4.55 31.24
N SER A 694 -28.84 -3.82 31.92
CA SER A 694 -28.62 -3.90 33.36
C SER A 694 -29.32 -2.80 34.16
N SER A 695 -30.09 -1.94 33.47
CA SER A 695 -30.84 -0.84 34.09
C SER A 695 -31.80 -1.36 35.14
N SER A 696 -31.79 -0.73 36.32
CA SER A 696 -32.77 -0.98 37.38
C SER A 696 -34.00 -0.06 37.26
N SER A 697 -34.22 0.51 36.08
CA SER A 697 -35.34 1.41 35.84
C SER A 697 -36.66 0.66 35.85
N ASP A 698 -37.66 1.38 36.29
CA ASP A 698 -39.09 1.10 36.15
C ASP A 698 -39.56 1.05 34.68
N THR A 699 -38.70 1.41 33.74
CA THR A 699 -38.90 1.32 32.29
C THR A 699 -37.60 0.84 31.64
N ALA A 700 -37.00 -0.22 32.18
CA ALA A 700 -35.73 -0.75 31.69
C ALA A 700 -35.85 -1.21 30.23
N VAL A 701 -36.95 -1.88 29.91
CA VAL A 701 -37.38 -2.19 28.55
C VAL A 701 -38.81 -1.71 28.38
N THR A 702 -39.08 -0.90 27.36
CA THR A 702 -40.41 -0.44 26.97
C THR A 702 -40.69 -0.90 25.54
N LEU A 703 -41.80 -1.61 25.35
CA LEU A 703 -42.28 -2.09 24.06
C LEU A 703 -43.66 -1.49 23.79
N THR A 704 -43.83 -0.83 22.65
CA THR A 704 -45.11 -0.22 22.28
C THR A 704 -45.50 -0.65 20.88
N SER A 705 -46.63 -1.34 20.74
CA SER A 705 -47.22 -1.67 19.44
C SER A 705 -48.64 -1.12 19.38
N SER A 706 -48.88 -0.18 18.46
CA SER A 706 -50.13 0.59 18.40
C SER A 706 -51.29 -0.16 17.74
N SER A 707 -50.99 -1.15 16.91
CA SER A 707 -51.94 -1.98 16.16
C SER A 707 -51.57 -3.48 16.20
N GLY A 708 -50.36 -3.85 16.62
CA GLY A 708 -49.85 -5.22 16.70
C GLY A 708 -49.52 -5.70 18.11
N GLY A 709 -48.61 -6.67 18.19
CA GLY A 709 -48.18 -7.34 19.41
C GLY A 709 -46.67 -7.56 19.46
N VAL A 710 -46.22 -8.31 20.47
CA VAL A 710 -44.81 -8.75 20.56
C VAL A 710 -44.71 -10.23 20.20
N VAL A 711 -43.83 -10.54 19.27
CA VAL A 711 -43.61 -11.88 18.72
C VAL A 711 -42.17 -12.31 19.00
N ASP A 712 -42.01 -13.56 19.42
CA ASP A 712 -40.69 -14.19 19.52
C ASP A 712 -40.16 -14.51 18.11
N GLY A 713 -39.01 -13.93 17.74
CA GLY A 713 -38.32 -14.18 16.47
C GLY A 713 -37.40 -15.41 16.50
N GLY A 714 -37.23 -16.01 17.66
CA GLY A 714 -36.58 -17.29 17.89
C GLY A 714 -37.28 -18.45 17.21
N THR A 715 -36.52 -19.52 17.01
CA THR A 715 -37.05 -20.80 16.48
C THR A 715 -36.83 -21.95 17.46
N ALA A 716 -36.19 -21.67 18.59
CA ALA A 716 -35.76 -22.63 19.58
C ALA A 716 -36.67 -22.53 20.80
N PHE A 717 -37.46 -23.56 21.05
CA PHE A 717 -38.29 -23.63 22.24
C PHE A 717 -37.44 -23.96 23.48
N PRO A 718 -37.76 -23.41 24.67
CA PRO A 718 -37.18 -23.89 25.91
C PRO A 718 -37.50 -25.39 26.07
N PRO A 719 -36.52 -26.24 26.45
CA PRO A 719 -36.78 -27.66 26.61
C PRO A 719 -37.80 -27.90 27.72
N SER A 720 -38.68 -28.89 27.54
CA SER A 720 -39.69 -29.30 28.56
C SER A 720 -39.14 -29.68 29.95
N SER A 721 -37.81 -29.71 30.11
CA SER A 721 -37.12 -29.82 31.38
C SER A 721 -35.88 -28.91 31.38
N THR A 722 -36.08 -27.60 31.50
CA THR A 722 -34.96 -26.70 31.77
C THR A 722 -34.38 -26.99 33.15
N ARG A 723 -33.05 -27.06 33.22
CA ARG A 723 -32.32 -27.12 34.49
C ARG A 723 -32.35 -25.70 35.07
N ILE A 724 -32.72 -25.55 36.34
CA ILE A 724 -32.70 -24.26 37.05
C ILE A 724 -31.43 -23.50 36.71
N GLY A 725 -31.58 -22.27 36.23
CA GLY A 725 -30.47 -21.35 35.95
C GLY A 725 -29.61 -21.72 34.73
N GLY A 726 -30.19 -22.39 33.72
CA GLY A 726 -29.57 -22.60 32.42
C GLY A 726 -29.60 -21.33 31.57
N ASP A 727 -28.68 -20.40 31.85
CA ASP A 727 -28.49 -19.08 31.22
C ASP A 727 -28.02 -19.10 29.76
N THR A 728 -28.35 -20.12 28.97
CA THR A 728 -27.89 -20.13 27.58
C THR A 728 -28.66 -19.06 26.80
N SER A 729 -27.97 -18.00 26.41
CA SER A 729 -28.49 -16.84 25.65
C SER A 729 -29.14 -17.18 24.30
N ALA A 730 -29.26 -18.47 23.96
CA ALA A 730 -29.82 -18.95 22.70
C ALA A 730 -31.36 -18.98 22.70
N TRP A 731 -32.01 -18.82 23.86
CA TRP A 731 -33.47 -18.81 23.98
C TRP A 731 -34.02 -17.54 24.63
N LEU A 732 -33.16 -16.66 25.14
CA LEU A 732 -33.61 -15.50 25.91
C LEU A 732 -33.96 -14.37 24.94
N ASP A 733 -35.16 -13.82 25.05
CA ASP A 733 -35.59 -12.68 24.24
C ASP A 733 -35.35 -11.36 24.98
N ILE A 734 -35.59 -11.33 26.30
CA ILE A 734 -35.47 -10.12 27.12
C ILE A 734 -34.63 -10.40 28.36
N ASP A 735 -33.45 -9.76 28.46
CA ASP A 735 -32.57 -9.77 29.65
C ASP A 735 -32.55 -8.38 30.31
N ALA A 736 -33.41 -8.16 31.30
CA ALA A 736 -33.47 -6.94 32.10
C ALA A 736 -33.60 -7.26 33.60
N ALA A 737 -32.76 -8.16 34.11
CA ALA A 737 -32.87 -8.79 35.43
C ALA A 737 -32.99 -7.82 36.63
N ASN A 738 -32.58 -6.56 36.48
CA ASN A 738 -32.64 -5.56 37.55
C ASN A 738 -33.85 -4.61 37.46
N GLY A 739 -34.58 -4.62 36.35
CA GLY A 739 -35.56 -3.59 36.01
C GLY A 739 -36.90 -4.15 35.55
N ARG A 740 -37.81 -3.24 35.18
CA ARG A 740 -39.17 -3.58 34.73
C ARG A 740 -39.26 -3.61 33.21
N LEU A 741 -39.94 -4.64 32.70
CA LEU A 741 -40.48 -4.67 31.35
C LEU A 741 -41.86 -4.00 31.34
N VAL A 742 -42.02 -2.99 30.48
CA VAL A 742 -43.29 -2.31 30.21
C VAL A 742 -43.71 -2.60 28.77
N ALA A 743 -44.92 -3.11 28.55
CA ALA A 743 -45.41 -3.40 27.22
C ALA A 743 -46.87 -2.94 27.00
N ASP A 744 -47.08 -2.06 26.03
CA ASP A 744 -48.39 -1.53 25.63
C ASP A 744 -48.73 -2.02 24.21
N LEU A 745 -49.75 -2.88 24.08
CA LEU A 745 -49.97 -3.73 22.90
C LEU A 745 -51.46 -3.88 22.52
N VAL A 746 -51.72 -4.45 21.33
CA VAL A 746 -53.08 -4.68 20.79
C VAL A 746 -53.39 -6.14 20.51
N THR A 747 -52.45 -6.92 19.95
CA THR A 747 -52.70 -8.29 19.44
C THR A 747 -51.99 -9.40 20.22
N GLY A 748 -51.47 -9.11 21.41
CA GLY A 748 -50.89 -10.10 22.34
C GLY A 748 -49.40 -9.92 22.60
N PHE A 749 -48.88 -10.77 23.50
CA PHE A 749 -47.47 -10.82 23.89
C PHE A 749 -47.04 -12.28 23.93
N GLY A 750 -46.25 -12.75 22.98
CA GLY A 750 -45.90 -14.16 22.85
C GLY A 750 -47.09 -15.06 22.44
N ALA A 751 -47.96 -14.55 21.57
CA ALA A 751 -49.20 -15.24 21.23
C ALA A 751 -49.00 -16.60 20.54
N ASP A 752 -47.93 -16.78 19.77
CA ASP A 752 -47.62 -18.05 19.11
C ASP A 752 -46.56 -18.86 19.87
N ASN A 753 -45.45 -18.23 20.24
CA ASN A 753 -44.46 -18.76 21.17
C ASN A 753 -44.32 -17.83 22.38
N ALA A 754 -44.00 -18.37 23.56
CA ALA A 754 -43.78 -17.54 24.74
C ALA A 754 -42.63 -16.58 24.49
N ILE A 755 -42.69 -15.39 25.10
CA ILE A 755 -41.51 -14.53 25.19
C ILE A 755 -40.70 -15.00 26.38
N GLU A 756 -39.45 -15.34 26.14
CA GLU A 756 -38.51 -15.77 27.16
C GLU A 756 -37.87 -14.56 27.84
N THR A 757 -38.09 -14.41 29.14
CA THR A 757 -37.71 -13.22 29.90
C THR A 757 -36.80 -13.54 31.07
N LYS A 758 -36.00 -12.54 31.44
CA LYS A 758 -35.30 -12.41 32.70
C LYS A 758 -35.48 -10.99 33.22
N VAL A 759 -36.49 -10.74 34.02
CA VAL A 759 -36.87 -9.38 34.45
C VAL A 759 -37.29 -9.34 35.92
N ASN A 760 -36.99 -8.23 36.61
CA ASN A 760 -37.39 -8.08 38.01
C ASN A 760 -38.92 -7.90 38.14
N SER A 761 -39.54 -7.21 37.19
CA SER A 761 -41.00 -7.05 37.16
C SER A 761 -41.57 -6.85 35.76
N VAL A 762 -42.88 -7.09 35.62
CA VAL A 762 -43.64 -6.89 34.37
C VAL A 762 -44.84 -5.98 34.57
N ASP A 763 -45.04 -5.09 33.60
CA ASP A 763 -46.23 -4.25 33.39
C ASP A 763 -46.67 -4.42 31.93
N ILE A 764 -47.75 -5.16 31.68
CA ILE A 764 -48.20 -5.49 30.33
C ILE A 764 -49.68 -5.15 30.17
N ASP A 765 -49.99 -4.26 29.25
CA ASP A 765 -51.34 -3.90 28.84
C ASP A 765 -51.58 -4.35 27.39
N ASN A 766 -52.44 -5.35 27.20
CA ASN A 766 -52.87 -5.84 25.89
C ASN A 766 -54.37 -5.58 25.68
N SER A 767 -54.70 -4.68 24.75
CA SER A 767 -56.00 -4.00 24.73
C SER A 767 -57.11 -4.69 23.93
N THR A 768 -56.81 -5.59 22.98
CA THR A 768 -57.81 -6.07 22.01
C THR A 768 -57.90 -7.59 21.86
N SER A 769 -56.82 -8.25 21.42
CA SER A 769 -56.85 -9.67 21.04
C SER A 769 -55.52 -10.37 21.37
N GLY A 770 -55.48 -11.71 21.31
CA GLY A 770 -54.27 -12.48 21.57
C GLY A 770 -54.05 -12.84 23.05
N LYS A 771 -53.26 -13.89 23.28
CA LYS A 771 -52.84 -14.29 24.64
C LYS A 771 -51.57 -13.52 25.04
N VAL A 772 -51.37 -13.41 26.35
CA VAL A 772 -50.06 -13.06 26.93
C VAL A 772 -49.42 -14.37 27.39
N ASN A 773 -48.20 -14.65 26.95
CA ASN A 773 -47.49 -15.89 27.22
C ASN A 773 -46.02 -15.57 27.51
N ILE A 774 -45.61 -15.79 28.75
CA ILE A 774 -44.28 -15.43 29.25
C ILE A 774 -43.60 -16.69 29.80
N PHE A 775 -42.32 -16.83 29.53
CA PHE A 775 -41.46 -17.81 30.19
C PHE A 775 -40.31 -17.09 30.92
N GLU A 776 -40.41 -17.02 32.24
CA GLU A 776 -39.45 -16.32 33.11
C GLU A 776 -38.48 -17.30 33.78
N PHE A 777 -37.20 -16.94 33.81
CA PHE A 777 -36.10 -17.77 34.33
C PHE A 777 -35.66 -17.42 35.76
N ASP A 778 -36.16 -16.35 36.36
CA ASP A 778 -35.92 -16.01 37.77
C ASP A 778 -37.17 -15.50 38.53
N ASP A 779 -36.96 -14.92 39.72
CA ASP A 779 -38.05 -14.41 40.55
C ASP A 779 -38.78 -13.26 39.84
N LEU A 780 -40.11 -13.34 39.75
CA LEU A 780 -40.92 -12.37 39.00
C LEU A 780 -41.91 -11.62 39.89
N ASP A 781 -41.92 -10.28 39.81
CA ASP A 781 -43.01 -9.46 40.35
C ASP A 781 -43.96 -8.98 39.24
N ILE A 782 -45.24 -9.33 39.37
CA ILE A 782 -46.27 -8.82 38.45
C ILE A 782 -46.77 -7.48 38.98
N PHE A 783 -46.27 -6.39 38.40
CA PHE A 783 -46.77 -5.05 38.69
C PHE A 783 -48.20 -4.90 38.16
N ASN A 784 -48.41 -5.25 36.89
CA ASN A 784 -49.71 -5.27 36.23
C ASN A 784 -49.65 -6.18 34.99
N ILE A 785 -50.67 -7.02 34.79
CA ILE A 785 -50.93 -7.65 33.49
C ILE A 785 -52.41 -7.48 33.21
N ASN A 786 -52.76 -6.72 32.19
CA ASN A 786 -54.14 -6.51 31.76
C ASN A 786 -54.30 -7.03 30.32
N ASN A 787 -54.96 -8.17 30.15
CA ASN A 787 -55.19 -8.77 28.84
C ASN A 787 -56.68 -8.83 28.49
N ALA A 788 -57.14 -7.92 27.62
CA ALA A 788 -58.51 -7.93 27.11
C ALA A 788 -58.75 -9.02 26.04
N GLY A 789 -57.68 -9.57 25.45
CA GLY A 789 -57.73 -10.37 24.22
C GLY A 789 -57.75 -11.88 24.35
N GLY A 790 -57.58 -12.43 25.56
CA GLY A 790 -57.48 -13.87 25.78
C GLY A 790 -57.04 -14.27 27.18
N GLY A 791 -56.42 -15.44 27.30
CA GLY A 791 -55.80 -15.91 28.55
C GLY A 791 -54.41 -15.32 28.75
N VAL A 792 -53.91 -15.44 29.97
CA VAL A 792 -52.52 -15.14 30.34
C VAL A 792 -51.89 -16.42 30.82
N GLU A 793 -50.74 -16.81 30.28
CA GLU A 793 -49.90 -17.89 30.80
C GLU A 793 -48.54 -17.32 31.20
N VAL A 794 -48.20 -17.44 32.49
CA VAL A 794 -46.87 -17.09 32.99
C VAL A 794 -46.22 -18.38 33.48
N SER A 795 -45.31 -18.90 32.68
CA SER A 795 -44.37 -19.93 33.10
C SER A 795 -43.19 -19.27 33.81
N PHE A 796 -42.77 -19.75 34.97
CA PHE A 796 -41.68 -19.13 35.73
C PHE A 796 -40.83 -20.16 36.48
N GLU A 797 -39.56 -19.83 36.70
CA GLU A 797 -38.68 -20.44 37.69
C GLU A 797 -38.64 -19.56 38.96
N GLY A 798 -38.33 -20.09 40.16
CA GLY A 798 -38.26 -19.26 41.36
C GLY A 798 -39.62 -18.86 41.98
N LEU A 799 -39.69 -17.66 42.55
CA LEU A 799 -40.86 -17.09 43.23
C LEU A 799 -41.63 -16.13 42.33
N ILE A 800 -42.95 -16.05 42.53
CA ILE A 800 -43.79 -15.08 41.83
C ILE A 800 -44.69 -14.31 42.80
N SER A 801 -44.59 -12.98 42.77
CA SER A 801 -45.43 -12.03 43.51
C SER A 801 -46.40 -11.27 42.60
N GLY A 802 -47.35 -10.53 43.17
CA GLY A 802 -48.26 -9.70 42.38
C GLY A 802 -49.32 -10.45 41.56
N LYS A 803 -49.54 -11.76 41.75
CA LYS A 803 -50.50 -12.56 40.96
C LYS A 803 -51.91 -11.95 40.85
N THR A 804 -52.36 -11.24 41.89
CA THR A 804 -53.67 -10.56 41.92
C THR A 804 -53.77 -9.38 40.95
N ASN A 805 -52.64 -8.89 40.44
CA ASN A 805 -52.54 -7.80 39.47
C ASN A 805 -52.63 -8.31 38.03
N CYS A 806 -52.84 -9.63 37.83
CA CYS A 806 -53.19 -10.20 36.54
C CYS A 806 -54.71 -10.18 36.34
N VAL A 807 -55.15 -9.45 35.32
CA VAL A 807 -56.54 -9.37 34.87
C VAL A 807 -56.57 -9.82 33.41
N ALA A 808 -57.39 -10.84 33.11
CA ALA A 808 -57.51 -11.36 31.75
C ALA A 808 -58.98 -11.60 31.40
N ALA A 809 -59.33 -11.48 30.11
CA ALA A 809 -60.63 -11.93 29.60
C ALA A 809 -60.78 -13.47 29.73
N GLY A 810 -59.67 -14.21 29.71
CA GLY A 810 -59.57 -15.63 30.02
C GLY A 810 -59.07 -15.91 31.45
N LEU A 811 -58.36 -17.03 31.63
CA LEU A 811 -57.70 -17.36 32.89
C LEU A 811 -56.29 -16.78 32.93
N CYS A 812 -55.88 -16.28 34.10
CA CYS A 812 -54.48 -16.09 34.45
C CYS A 812 -53.94 -17.43 34.99
N LEU A 813 -53.12 -18.11 34.20
CA LEU A 813 -52.50 -19.38 34.54
C LEU A 813 -51.03 -19.17 34.92
N PHE A 814 -50.67 -19.58 36.13
CA PHE A 814 -49.30 -19.52 36.62
C PHE A 814 -48.70 -20.93 36.68
N VAL A 815 -47.64 -21.18 35.91
CA VAL A 815 -47.01 -22.49 35.79
C VAL A 815 -45.58 -22.42 36.30
N ARG A 816 -45.35 -22.92 37.52
CA ARG A 816 -44.00 -23.03 38.08
C ARG A 816 -43.26 -24.19 37.43
N ARG A 817 -42.08 -23.95 36.82
CA ARG A 817 -41.34 -24.91 35.98
C ARG A 817 -40.18 -25.62 36.70
N ASP A 818 -39.71 -25.08 37.83
CA ASP A 818 -38.55 -25.57 38.60
C ASP A 818 -38.86 -26.62 39.68
N ILE A 819 -40.14 -27.04 39.83
CA ILE A 819 -40.62 -27.90 40.92
C ILE A 819 -39.90 -29.26 40.99
N ARG A 820 -39.40 -29.80 39.86
CA ARG A 820 -38.63 -31.07 39.86
C ARG A 820 -37.37 -31.00 40.71
N ASN A 821 -36.81 -29.83 40.91
CA ASN A 821 -35.55 -29.64 41.62
C ASN A 821 -35.76 -29.16 43.07
N GLU A 822 -37.00 -28.85 43.45
CA GLU A 822 -37.37 -28.58 44.85
C GLU A 822 -37.14 -29.82 45.71
N LEU A 823 -36.49 -29.61 46.85
CA LEU A 823 -36.20 -30.65 47.84
C LEU A 823 -37.48 -30.95 48.60
N ILE A 824 -37.98 -32.19 48.57
CA ILE A 824 -39.15 -32.54 49.38
C ILE A 824 -38.69 -32.68 50.84
N PRO A 825 -39.15 -31.80 51.76
CA PRO A 825 -38.69 -31.80 53.14
C PRO A 825 -38.89 -33.17 53.79
N GLY A 826 -37.88 -33.64 54.52
CA GLY A 826 -37.91 -34.93 55.20
C GLY A 826 -37.56 -36.16 54.34
N THR A 827 -37.44 -36.02 53.01
CA THR A 827 -37.04 -37.14 52.13
C THR A 827 -35.56 -37.11 51.73
N GLY A 828 -34.92 -35.93 51.83
CA GLY A 828 -33.54 -35.72 51.37
C GLY A 828 -33.35 -35.88 49.86
N LYS A 829 -34.44 -35.94 49.09
CA LYS A 829 -34.47 -36.11 47.63
C LYS A 829 -35.32 -35.01 46.99
N THR A 830 -34.97 -34.60 45.78
CA THR A 830 -35.82 -33.70 44.98
C THR A 830 -37.04 -34.44 44.42
N LEU A 831 -38.07 -33.70 44.00
CA LEU A 831 -39.25 -34.29 43.35
C LEU A 831 -38.85 -35.11 42.09
N GLY A 832 -37.86 -34.65 41.32
CA GLY A 832 -37.29 -35.39 40.19
C GLY A 832 -36.59 -36.68 40.62
N GLN A 833 -35.79 -36.64 41.68
CA GLN A 833 -35.12 -37.83 42.22
C GLN A 833 -36.10 -38.88 42.79
N LEU A 834 -37.26 -38.43 43.27
CA LEU A 834 -38.34 -39.32 43.71
C LEU A 834 -39.15 -39.89 42.53
N SER A 835 -39.37 -39.10 41.48
CA SER A 835 -40.01 -39.54 40.24
C SER A 835 -39.18 -40.61 39.51
N ASP A 836 -37.87 -40.37 39.34
CA ASP A 836 -36.98 -41.26 38.59
C ASP A 836 -36.62 -42.56 39.35
N GLY A 837 -36.85 -42.59 40.66
CA GLY A 837 -36.59 -43.75 41.52
C GLY A 837 -37.66 -44.86 41.48
N THR A 838 -38.71 -44.71 40.67
CA THR A 838 -39.82 -45.67 40.58
C THR A 838 -39.93 -46.27 39.17
N THR A 839 -40.17 -47.58 39.05
CA THR A 839 -40.31 -48.28 37.74
C THR A 839 -41.61 -47.96 36.99
N GLN A 840 -42.40 -47.02 37.48
CA GLN A 840 -43.53 -46.44 36.75
C GLN A 840 -43.26 -44.95 36.62
N GLN A 841 -42.98 -44.53 35.40
CA GLN A 841 -42.79 -43.13 35.03
C GLN A 841 -44.04 -42.34 35.38
N LEU A 842 -44.08 -41.73 36.57
CA LEU A 842 -45.13 -40.79 36.94
C LEU A 842 -44.90 -39.52 36.12
N LYS A 843 -45.71 -39.30 35.09
CA LYS A 843 -45.72 -38.05 34.32
C LYS A 843 -46.23 -36.93 35.22
N PHE A 844 -45.33 -36.26 35.93
CA PHE A 844 -45.60 -35.06 36.74
C PHE A 844 -45.19 -33.77 36.00
N ASP A 845 -45.35 -33.70 34.67
CA ASP A 845 -44.79 -32.59 33.90
C ASP A 845 -45.59 -31.27 34.02
N ILE A 846 -46.81 -31.27 34.58
CA ILE A 846 -47.63 -30.04 34.74
C ILE A 846 -48.47 -30.12 36.04
N PHE A 847 -48.16 -29.29 37.03
CA PHE A 847 -49.05 -29.00 38.16
C PHE A 847 -49.87 -27.75 37.81
N GLN A 848 -51.18 -27.90 37.55
CA GLN A 848 -52.11 -26.77 37.53
C GLN A 848 -52.55 -26.46 38.97
N LEU A 849 -52.24 -25.27 39.47
CA LEU A 849 -52.76 -24.77 40.74
C LEU A 849 -54.00 -23.92 40.45
N ASN A 850 -55.17 -24.33 40.95
CA ASN A 850 -56.37 -23.49 40.91
C ASN A 850 -56.38 -22.56 42.14
N ASP A 851 -56.50 -21.26 41.87
CA ASP A 851 -56.27 -20.12 42.79
C ASP A 851 -57.32 -19.90 43.88
N GLN A 852 -57.50 -20.79 44.84
CA GLN A 852 -58.25 -20.42 46.05
C GLN A 852 -57.56 -20.94 47.33
N ASN A 853 -56.93 -19.99 48.05
CA ASN A 853 -56.40 -20.03 49.42
C ASN A 853 -55.02 -20.64 49.66
N TYR A 854 -53.98 -19.80 49.66
CA TYR A 854 -52.61 -20.18 50.06
C TYR A 854 -51.88 -19.08 50.85
N VAL A 855 -52.40 -18.67 52.01
CA VAL A 855 -51.61 -17.85 52.95
C VAL A 855 -51.54 -18.42 54.38
N GLU A 856 -52.31 -19.46 54.73
CA GLU A 856 -52.34 -19.93 56.14
C GLU A 856 -52.22 -21.45 56.35
N LYS A 857 -51.82 -22.25 55.35
CA LYS A 857 -51.82 -23.72 55.48
C LYS A 857 -50.58 -24.39 54.92
N THR A 858 -50.05 -25.34 55.68
CA THR A 858 -48.87 -26.16 55.32
C THR A 858 -49.26 -27.29 54.36
N PRO A 859 -48.30 -27.93 53.66
CA PRO A 859 -48.59 -29.08 52.78
C PRO A 859 -49.33 -30.25 53.48
N VAL A 860 -49.24 -30.34 54.81
CA VAL A 860 -49.95 -31.32 55.64
C VAL A 860 -51.45 -31.00 55.76
N ASP A 861 -51.82 -29.72 55.75
CA ASP A 861 -53.21 -29.28 55.89
C ASP A 861 -54.06 -29.55 54.64
N HIS A 862 -53.44 -29.63 53.46
CA HIS A 862 -54.11 -29.99 52.20
C HIS A 862 -54.33 -31.50 52.03
N ILE A 863 -53.59 -32.33 52.75
CA ILE A 863 -53.79 -33.79 52.78
C ILE A 863 -54.98 -34.16 53.70
N ALA A 864 -55.29 -33.32 54.69
CA ALA A 864 -56.34 -33.60 55.68
C ALA A 864 -57.75 -33.12 55.29
N SER A 865 -57.91 -32.27 54.26
CA SER A 865 -59.22 -31.72 53.85
C SER A 865 -59.75 -32.24 52.51
N SER A 866 -59.16 -33.31 51.96
CA SER A 866 -59.70 -34.01 50.78
C SER A 866 -61.03 -34.72 51.16
N PRO A 867 -62.10 -34.62 50.34
CA PRO A 867 -63.34 -35.39 50.55
C PRO A 867 -63.13 -36.92 50.45
N ASN A 868 -61.98 -37.34 49.92
CA ASN A 868 -61.50 -38.71 49.98
C ASN A 868 -60.50 -38.80 51.14
N GLY A 869 -60.90 -39.48 52.21
CA GLY A 869 -60.15 -39.64 53.47
C GLY A 869 -58.73 -40.26 53.31
N PRO A 870 -58.05 -40.51 54.44
CA PRO A 870 -56.59 -40.65 54.48
C PRO A 870 -56.10 -41.87 53.70
N PHE A 871 -55.03 -41.69 52.92
CA PHE A 871 -54.28 -42.80 52.33
C PHE A 871 -53.62 -43.63 53.44
N THR A 872 -54.29 -44.68 53.90
CA THR A 872 -53.61 -45.85 54.44
C THR A 872 -53.21 -46.74 53.26
N ALA A 873 -51.91 -46.75 52.93
CA ALA A 873 -51.35 -47.79 52.09
C ALA A 873 -51.31 -49.10 52.91
N ASP A 874 -52.36 -49.92 52.78
CA ASP A 874 -52.38 -51.29 53.29
C ASP A 874 -51.48 -52.17 52.40
N LEU A 875 -50.30 -52.48 52.92
CA LEU A 875 -49.25 -53.24 52.23
C LEU A 875 -49.58 -54.74 52.08
N PHE A 876 -50.70 -55.25 52.64
CA PHE A 876 -51.10 -56.66 52.46
C PHE A 876 -52.61 -56.86 52.60
N SER A 877 -53.35 -56.83 51.49
CA SER A 877 -54.75 -57.30 51.50
C SER A 877 -55.18 -57.92 50.17
N LYS A 878 -54.67 -59.14 49.91
CA LYS A 878 -55.54 -60.19 49.38
C LYS A 878 -56.04 -60.99 50.57
N LYS A 879 -57.36 -61.10 50.71
CA LYS A 879 -58.03 -61.86 51.78
C LYS A 879 -57.50 -63.30 51.80
N PHE A 880 -56.92 -63.72 52.92
CA PHE A 880 -56.90 -65.12 53.31
C PHE A 880 -58.29 -65.46 53.86
N GLU A 881 -59.03 -66.25 53.11
CA GLU A 881 -60.29 -66.84 53.57
C GLU A 881 -59.94 -68.15 54.28
N LEU A 882 -60.24 -68.27 55.57
CA LEU A 882 -60.25 -69.57 56.24
C LEU A 882 -61.43 -70.36 55.69
N VAL A 883 -61.13 -71.47 55.04
CA VAL A 883 -62.09 -72.54 54.75
C VAL A 883 -62.43 -73.23 56.08
N GLU A 884 -63.68 -73.10 56.53
CA GLU A 884 -64.28 -74.04 57.47
C GLU A 884 -64.84 -75.22 56.66
N LEU A 885 -64.21 -76.39 56.79
CA LEU A 885 -64.68 -77.63 56.20
C LEU A 885 -65.92 -78.12 56.96
N ALA A 886 -67.11 -77.90 56.40
CA ALA A 886 -68.26 -78.75 56.70
C ALA A 886 -68.15 -80.06 55.91
N ALA A 887 -68.43 -81.17 56.57
CA ALA A 887 -68.26 -82.52 56.06
C ALA A 887 -69.10 -82.79 54.80
N GLY A 888 -68.43 -83.26 53.74
CA GLY A 888 -69.02 -83.97 52.61
C GLY A 888 -69.61 -83.07 51.51
N THR A 889 -68.82 -82.80 50.47
CA THR A 889 -69.19 -83.08 49.06
C THR A 889 -68.04 -82.72 48.11
N ASP A 890 -67.69 -83.70 47.27
CA ASP A 890 -66.66 -83.66 46.23
C ASP A 890 -67.09 -82.88 44.98
N GLY A 891 -66.12 -82.26 44.30
CA GLY A 891 -66.25 -81.73 42.92
C GLY A 891 -65.19 -80.64 42.63
N LYS A 892 -63.94 -80.94 42.23
CA LYS A 892 -63.49 -81.43 40.89
C LYS A 892 -63.95 -80.45 39.79
N PHE A 893 -63.09 -79.59 39.23
CA PHE A 893 -62.10 -79.79 38.15
C PHE A 893 -61.60 -78.35 37.80
N ASP A 894 -60.48 -78.02 37.13
CA ASP A 894 -59.27 -78.66 36.57
C ASP A 894 -58.64 -77.58 35.67
N GLY A 895 -57.31 -77.47 35.59
CA GLY A 895 -56.62 -76.53 34.67
C GLY A 895 -55.62 -75.54 35.29
N MET A 896 -54.52 -76.09 35.82
CA MET A 896 -53.21 -75.43 35.95
C MET A 896 -52.69 -74.94 34.57
N GLU A 897 -51.87 -73.89 34.43
CA GLU A 897 -50.43 -73.93 34.74
C GLU A 897 -49.81 -72.54 34.98
N VAL A 898 -48.84 -72.56 35.88
CA VAL A 898 -47.90 -71.49 36.24
C VAL A 898 -46.54 -71.91 35.71
N SER A 899 -45.74 -71.01 35.13
CA SER A 899 -44.30 -71.24 35.00
C SER A 899 -43.50 -70.15 35.73
N GLN A 900 -42.64 -70.65 36.61
CA GLN A 900 -41.76 -69.93 37.53
C GLN A 900 -40.40 -69.66 36.88
N SER A 901 -39.71 -68.60 37.32
CA SER A 901 -38.27 -68.52 37.69
C SER A 901 -37.87 -67.03 37.66
N PHE A 902 -37.62 -66.28 38.75
CA PHE A 902 -36.86 -66.50 39.99
C PHE A 902 -35.36 -66.79 39.75
N TRP A 903 -34.60 -65.71 39.57
CA TRP A 903 -33.17 -65.48 39.82
C TRP A 903 -32.15 -66.63 39.73
N GLY A 904 -31.15 -66.47 38.86
CA GLY A 904 -29.80 -67.04 39.03
C GLY A 904 -29.05 -67.36 37.71
N GLY A 905 -28.01 -66.59 37.36
CA GLY A 905 -27.07 -66.87 36.23
C GLY A 905 -26.07 -68.01 36.54
N PRO A 906 -24.87 -68.12 35.92
CA PRO A 906 -24.24 -67.32 34.85
C PRO A 906 -23.51 -68.15 33.73
N LYS A 907 -23.15 -67.51 32.59
CA LYS A 907 -21.82 -67.51 31.89
C LYS A 907 -21.92 -67.10 30.41
N GLN A 908 -21.06 -66.16 30.03
CA GLN A 908 -20.57 -65.79 28.68
C GLN A 908 -19.93 -67.03 27.96
N PRO A 909 -19.53 -67.07 26.66
CA PRO A 909 -19.43 -66.03 25.62
C PRO A 909 -19.84 -66.46 24.16
N THR A 910 -19.76 -65.51 23.20
CA THR A 910 -19.55 -65.65 21.73
C THR A 910 -20.48 -66.52 20.88
N LEU A 911 -21.24 -65.89 19.95
CA LEU A 911 -21.37 -66.32 18.55
C LEU A 911 -22.13 -65.25 17.72
N GLU A 912 -21.43 -64.72 16.74
CA GLU A 912 -21.93 -63.96 15.59
C GLU A 912 -22.75 -64.89 14.67
N VAL A 913 -23.78 -64.38 13.96
CA VAL A 913 -24.18 -64.73 12.56
C VAL A 913 -25.64 -64.30 12.23
N ALA A 914 -25.69 -63.38 11.25
CA ALA A 914 -26.59 -63.21 10.09
C ALA A 914 -28.06 -62.76 10.16
N GLU A 915 -28.31 -61.78 9.26
CA GLU A 915 -29.57 -61.26 8.72
C GLU A 915 -30.49 -62.29 8.02
N ARG A 916 -31.79 -62.00 8.01
CA ARG A 916 -32.76 -62.16 6.88
C ARG A 916 -34.08 -61.47 7.26
N LYS A 917 -34.85 -60.68 6.49
CA LYS A 917 -35.19 -60.43 5.07
C LYS A 917 -36.65 -60.83 4.76
N ASP A 918 -37.30 -59.99 3.93
CA ASP A 918 -38.49 -60.20 3.07
C ASP A 918 -39.89 -59.88 3.67
N SER A 919 -40.88 -59.30 2.96
CA SER A 919 -41.03 -58.94 1.53
C SER A 919 -42.26 -58.05 1.22
N ASP A 920 -42.08 -57.13 0.26
CA ASP A 920 -42.90 -56.68 -0.88
C ASP A 920 -44.42 -57.01 -1.02
N LYS A 921 -45.17 -55.99 -1.49
CA LYS A 921 -46.19 -56.17 -2.55
C LYS A 921 -46.26 -54.97 -3.51
N LYS A 922 -46.17 -55.29 -4.82
CA LYS A 922 -46.09 -54.42 -6.00
C LYS A 922 -47.44 -53.89 -6.50
N THR A 923 -47.43 -52.76 -7.18
CA THR A 923 -48.31 -52.48 -8.33
C THR A 923 -47.53 -51.76 -9.46
N ARG A 924 -47.73 -52.22 -10.69
CA ARG A 924 -46.98 -51.84 -11.90
C ARG A 924 -47.77 -50.89 -12.82
N SER A 925 -47.00 -49.97 -13.42
CA SER A 925 -47.06 -49.43 -14.79
C SER A 925 -48.28 -48.61 -15.24
N ARG A 926 -48.01 -47.42 -15.78
CA ARG A 926 -48.05 -47.19 -17.24
C ARG A 926 -47.39 -45.88 -17.66
N GLN A 927 -46.84 -45.97 -18.85
CA GLN A 927 -45.99 -45.08 -19.64
C GLN A 927 -46.81 -44.08 -20.46
N ARG A 928 -46.32 -42.84 -20.63
CA ARG A 928 -46.45 -41.94 -21.81
C ARG A 928 -45.68 -40.64 -21.50
N THR A 929 -44.47 -40.39 -22.01
CA THR A 929 -44.05 -39.94 -23.36
C THR A 929 -44.35 -38.45 -23.65
N ALA A 930 -43.30 -37.78 -24.18
CA ALA A 930 -43.23 -36.48 -24.88
C ALA A 930 -42.85 -35.29 -23.99
N LYS A 931 -41.88 -34.42 -24.29
CA LYS A 931 -40.98 -34.13 -25.44
C LYS A 931 -39.86 -33.26 -24.82
N ARG A 932 -38.56 -33.56 -24.87
CA ARG A 932 -37.60 -33.45 -25.98
C ARG A 932 -37.76 -32.18 -26.85
N LYS A 933 -36.89 -31.19 -26.61
CA LYS A 933 -35.98 -30.58 -27.60
C LYS A 933 -34.65 -30.31 -26.85
N LYS A 934 -33.67 -31.21 -27.05
CA LYS A 934 -32.49 -31.04 -27.95
C LYS A 934 -31.52 -29.99 -27.35
N ARG A 935 -30.39 -30.35 -26.72
CA ARG A 935 -29.35 -31.35 -27.08
C ARG A 935 -28.89 -31.09 -28.52
N ASP A 936 -27.67 -30.62 -28.74
CA ASP A 936 -26.44 -31.42 -28.90
C ASP A 936 -25.57 -30.53 -29.83
N ARG A 937 -24.25 -30.35 -29.75
CA ARG A 937 -23.13 -31.26 -29.50
C ARG A 937 -21.86 -30.36 -29.39
N GLN A 938 -20.90 -30.60 -28.49
CA GLN A 938 -19.89 -31.68 -28.56
C GLN A 938 -18.95 -31.45 -29.77
N LYS A 939 -17.61 -31.35 -29.70
CA LYS A 939 -16.60 -31.87 -28.76
C LYS A 939 -15.19 -31.35 -29.14
N VAL A 940 -14.30 -31.34 -28.15
CA VAL A 940 -12.88 -31.80 -28.16
C VAL A 940 -11.83 -31.05 -29.01
N ASP A 941 -10.80 -30.56 -28.32
CA ASP A 941 -9.46 -31.12 -28.52
C ASP A 941 -8.66 -31.22 -27.21
N ASP A 942 -7.85 -32.28 -27.13
CA ASP A 942 -7.13 -32.82 -25.97
C ASP A 942 -5.78 -32.13 -25.72
N THR A 943 -5.29 -32.09 -24.46
CA THR A 943 -3.90 -32.51 -24.14
C THR A 943 -3.65 -32.82 -22.65
N ALA A 944 -3.22 -34.07 -22.42
CA ALA A 944 -2.18 -34.57 -21.51
C ALA A 944 -2.30 -34.52 -19.97
N SER A 945 -2.45 -35.73 -19.42
CA SER A 945 -2.02 -36.25 -18.12
C SER A 945 -0.49 -36.45 -17.99
N ILE A 946 0.07 -36.41 -16.77
CA ILE A 946 0.96 -37.44 -16.13
C ILE A 946 1.58 -36.91 -14.80
N THR A 947 1.76 -37.84 -13.85
CA THR A 947 2.12 -37.72 -12.42
C THR A 947 3.62 -37.93 -12.11
N LEU A 948 4.04 -37.57 -10.88
CA LEU A 948 5.26 -37.89 -10.06
C LEU A 948 6.23 -36.70 -9.92
N LYS A 949 6.80 -36.32 -8.75
CA LYS A 949 7.45 -37.11 -7.68
C LYS A 949 7.83 -36.19 -6.48
N LYS A 950 7.87 -36.74 -5.25
CA LYS A 950 8.57 -36.19 -4.04
C LYS A 950 10.10 -36.49 -4.12
N PRO A 951 11.02 -35.81 -3.38
CA PRO A 951 11.19 -35.97 -1.92
C PRO A 951 11.64 -34.73 -1.09
N ALA A 952 11.60 -34.91 0.24
CA ALA A 952 11.82 -33.99 1.39
C ALA A 952 13.31 -33.98 1.88
N PRO A 953 13.74 -33.54 3.11
CA PRO A 953 13.05 -33.01 4.31
C PRO A 953 13.84 -31.90 5.12
N ASN A 954 13.44 -31.70 6.40
CA ASN A 954 14.10 -31.01 7.54
C ASN A 954 13.76 -29.50 7.70
N ILE A 955 13.31 -28.92 8.83
CA ILE A 955 13.38 -29.23 10.28
C ILE A 955 12.24 -28.47 11.04
N GLN A 956 11.70 -29.13 12.08
CA GLN A 956 11.11 -28.70 13.38
C GLN A 956 10.44 -27.30 13.56
N LYS A 957 9.25 -27.19 14.20
CA LYS A 957 9.05 -27.03 15.68
C LYS A 957 10.07 -26.02 16.26
N THR A 958 9.73 -24.93 16.94
CA THR A 958 8.77 -24.74 18.05
C THR A 958 8.86 -23.29 18.55
N GLU A 959 7.79 -22.86 19.22
CA GLU A 959 7.77 -21.94 20.40
C GLU A 959 8.04 -20.44 20.18
N SER A 960 7.06 -19.59 20.49
CA SER A 960 6.76 -19.07 21.84
C SER A 960 7.95 -18.26 22.33
N GLY A 961 7.93 -16.93 22.22
CA GLY A 961 7.13 -16.10 23.10
C GLY A 961 7.94 -15.81 24.35
N TYR A 962 8.54 -14.63 24.47
CA TYR A 962 8.80 -14.02 25.77
C TYR A 962 9.05 -12.51 25.66
N LEU A 963 8.28 -11.80 26.48
CA LEU A 963 8.34 -10.38 26.82
C LEU A 963 9.66 -10.04 27.53
N GLY A 964 10.20 -8.84 27.33
CA GLY A 964 11.24 -8.33 28.23
C GLY A 964 12.00 -7.10 27.75
N PHE A 965 11.46 -5.93 28.09
CA PHE A 965 12.15 -4.67 28.44
C PHE A 965 13.67 -4.54 28.21
N ALA A 966 14.07 -3.55 27.40
CA ALA A 966 14.83 -2.35 27.84
C ALA A 966 15.60 -1.71 26.66
N ALA A 967 15.36 -0.42 26.41
CA ALA A 967 16.36 0.49 25.84
C ALA A 967 17.35 0.88 26.97
N PRO A 968 18.61 1.29 26.74
CA PRO A 968 19.04 2.20 25.66
C PRO A 968 20.45 1.96 25.08
N THR A 969 20.77 2.53 23.90
CA THR A 969 21.93 3.42 23.66
C THR A 969 22.09 3.77 22.18
N ARG A 970 22.33 5.07 21.92
CA ARG A 970 22.75 5.63 20.63
C ARG A 970 24.19 5.21 20.27
N ARG A 971 24.44 4.80 19.02
CA ARG A 971 25.47 5.30 18.07
C ARG A 971 25.71 4.29 16.94
N GLY A 972 25.72 4.76 15.69
CA GLY A 972 26.30 4.02 14.56
C GLY A 972 25.66 4.30 13.22
N VAL A 973 26.20 5.29 12.50
CA VAL A 973 26.00 5.55 11.07
C VAL A 973 26.60 4.39 10.25
N GLY A 974 25.92 3.92 9.19
CA GLY A 974 26.58 3.18 8.10
C GLY A 974 25.71 2.22 7.28
N LYS A 975 25.38 2.64 6.05
CA LYS A 975 25.18 1.85 4.81
C LYS A 975 24.22 0.64 4.81
N LEU A 976 23.10 0.77 4.11
CA LEU A 976 22.91 0.31 2.71
C LEU A 976 21.64 0.93 2.13
#